data_AF-A0A8B5WIR1-F1
#
_entry.id   AF-A0A8B5WIR1-F1
#
_cell.length_a   1.000
_cell.length_b   1.000
_cell.length_c   1.000
_cell.angle_alpha   90.00
_cell.angle_beta   90.00
_cell.angle_gamma   90.00
#
_symmetry.space_group_name_H-M   'P 1'
#
loop_
_entity.id
_entity.type
_entity.pdbx_description
1 polymer ?
#
loop_
_entity_poly.entity_id
_entity_poly.type
_entity_poly.pdbx_seq_one_letter_code
_entity_poly.pdbx_strand_id
1 'polypeptide(L)'
;MNPTDSRASAAAPRAGWQDKTMRLLDIVLALAVLLPALPLLALALPGASWQHETWRGRHGQPVRLASLKLTAGLRGRLLGRLHIDRLPLLLSILKGQLAWVGPRAVALDEAIPRRLRATREQVRPGLFSLYTLRQRTSIDYDSEWACDAEQLAERGLRHDLGILVRNLLAGLYGQAAITASEPGLVDTVRVHPLTMNETLDAIERHRTTAGFLQLGFANPDCINIARRNARYRNVLNQAGLVVPDGIGMRLAGRLLKRGFRQNVNGTDLFPRLCQRLAGNGGRLFLLGGQPGVAEATADWVRHNHPDLTIAGTHHGYFDAAEEKQVIEQIRASRADVLLVAMGAPRQELWIHEHAENSGVRVAMGVGGLFDFYAGRIPRAPQWLREIGAEWLYRLYQEPGRMWRRYLVGNISFMTAVLMQRWLGSVELAQLAGDESVVSLAPQAKRAMLLMDFPASDAWMAGEESNHALLPLGDRPLLYRSLESLAGMGCQEVRILASHGLGRIREEVGTGARWGMAVTVEAVRGCADARKRIERTKLGDDESIWVVRADHWLPAQAIRGGDKNAVWVYLDDTHSLQWTGWALIGMSVRREFLAALDRNKLTLHRLPEHLDRIGAQAPLRFDQPHSVLEGQRQWLGRTSDAYDLHRETAPGIRIAATARVAPGARLIAPLEIGANSIVGSEASLGPNVVIGSDCRIEGDVEIRDSLVADQVALRGPAQLEQAIATRAGLLNIAHAVWLPARITGDLLRSTRPALPRLRIGIGERLLALVILVVSIVPAVLLRSLGKGGDFSQRVLPGLSTVIAGRLALVGVGEDHDLPDSITGAGWREALAEAPRGLVRPRDALGLEDPESAAWADVHWLVQPTWRERLRLLRGYFVPPGSQLVTVRPQSAA
;
A
#
# COMPACT_ATOMS: atom_id res chain seq x y z
N MET A 1 4.28 28.96 -41.72
CA MET A 1 5.35 29.74 -41.04
C MET A 1 4.86 30.04 -39.63
N ASN A 2 5.62 29.72 -38.58
CA ASN A 2 5.16 29.89 -37.20
C ASN A 2 5.21 31.37 -36.75
N PRO A 3 4.13 31.94 -36.19
CA PRO A 3 4.16 33.30 -35.64
C PRO A 3 5.01 33.45 -34.37
N THR A 4 5.35 32.35 -33.68
CA THR A 4 6.13 32.33 -32.44
C THR A 4 7.65 32.46 -32.63
N ASP A 5 8.17 32.34 -33.87
CA ASP A 5 9.61 32.45 -34.17
C ASP A 5 10.14 33.90 -34.17
N SER A 6 9.29 34.92 -34.00
CA SER A 6 9.62 36.34 -34.26
C SER A 6 10.40 37.08 -33.14
N ARG A 7 10.56 36.50 -31.94
CA ARG A 7 11.22 37.18 -30.79
C ARG A 7 12.70 36.82 -30.56
N ALA A 8 13.29 35.93 -31.36
CA ALA A 8 14.68 35.50 -31.21
C ALA A 8 15.70 36.42 -31.93
N SER A 9 15.56 37.75 -31.78
CA SER A 9 16.63 38.69 -32.14
C SER A 9 17.75 38.60 -31.10
N ALA A 10 18.87 37.97 -31.46
CA ALA A 10 19.97 37.70 -30.55
C ALA A 10 20.73 38.99 -30.16
N ALA A 11 20.28 39.64 -29.08
CA ALA A 11 21.04 40.70 -28.44
C ALA A 11 22.36 40.14 -27.90
N ALA A 12 23.49 40.71 -28.35
CA ALA A 12 24.80 40.35 -27.85
C ALA A 12 24.89 40.66 -26.33
N PRO A 13 25.50 39.78 -25.51
CA PRO A 13 25.60 40.02 -24.08
C PRO A 13 26.44 41.27 -23.80
N ARG A 14 25.94 42.15 -22.92
CA ARG A 14 26.65 43.34 -22.41
C ARG A 14 27.82 42.93 -21.50
N ALA A 15 28.87 42.39 -22.12
CA ALA A 15 29.95 41.68 -21.46
C ALA A 15 30.98 42.60 -20.81
N GLY A 16 31.42 42.26 -19.59
CA GLY A 16 32.46 42.98 -18.87
C GLY A 16 32.11 43.20 -17.40
N TRP A 17 31.52 44.37 -17.07
CA TRP A 17 31.26 44.76 -15.69
C TRP A 17 30.22 43.86 -14.99
N GLN A 18 29.10 43.55 -15.66
CA GLN A 18 28.05 42.71 -15.09
C GLN A 18 28.53 41.29 -14.74
N ASP A 19 29.36 40.68 -15.58
CA ASP A 19 29.96 39.36 -15.33
C ASP A 19 30.89 39.38 -14.10
N LYS A 20 31.67 40.46 -13.90
CA LYS A 20 32.51 40.65 -12.70
C LYS A 20 31.66 40.82 -11.43
N THR A 21 30.60 41.62 -11.48
CA THR A 21 29.68 41.85 -10.36
C THR A 21 28.93 40.58 -9.98
N MET A 22 28.38 39.85 -10.96
CA MET A 22 27.76 38.54 -10.73
C MET A 22 28.75 37.53 -10.14
N ARG A 23 30.01 37.56 -10.59
CA ARG A 23 31.06 36.71 -10.04
C ARG A 23 31.37 37.04 -8.58
N LEU A 24 31.50 38.31 -8.22
CA LEU A 24 31.70 38.69 -6.82
C LEU A 24 30.52 38.21 -5.94
N LEU A 25 29.29 38.42 -6.40
CA LEU A 25 28.09 37.93 -5.71
C LEU A 25 28.09 36.40 -5.55
N ASP A 26 28.49 35.65 -6.59
CA ASP A 26 28.59 34.19 -6.52
C ASP A 26 29.50 33.72 -5.38
N ILE A 27 30.66 34.36 -5.26
CA ILE A 27 31.68 34.05 -4.25
C ILE A 27 31.18 34.39 -2.85
N VAL A 28 30.61 35.59 -2.66
CA VAL A 28 30.09 36.05 -1.36
C VAL A 28 28.99 35.10 -0.86
N LEU A 29 28.03 34.74 -1.73
CA LEU A 29 26.97 33.80 -1.37
C LEU A 29 27.51 32.38 -1.13
N ALA A 30 28.49 31.91 -1.91
CA ALA A 30 29.12 30.61 -1.69
C ALA A 30 29.84 30.54 -0.33
N LEU A 31 30.57 31.59 0.06
CA LEU A 31 31.22 31.67 1.37
C LEU A 31 30.19 31.78 2.51
N ALA A 32 29.15 32.58 2.35
CA ALA A 32 28.10 32.76 3.35
C ALA A 32 27.33 31.45 3.67
N VAL A 33 27.21 30.54 2.70
CA VAL A 33 26.61 29.20 2.93
C VAL A 33 27.66 28.17 3.36
N LEU A 34 28.86 28.20 2.78
CA LEU A 34 29.88 27.19 3.05
C LEU A 34 30.48 27.33 4.45
N LEU A 35 30.84 28.54 4.89
CA LEU A 35 31.53 28.76 6.17
C LEU A 35 30.72 28.28 7.38
N PRO A 36 29.41 28.60 7.55
CA PRO A 36 28.60 28.06 8.65
C PRO A 36 28.34 26.55 8.54
N ALA A 37 28.44 26.01 7.32
CA ALA A 37 28.20 24.59 7.06
C ALA A 37 29.47 23.72 7.20
N LEU A 38 30.67 24.29 7.35
CA LEU A 38 31.92 23.55 7.55
C LEU A 38 31.87 22.54 8.71
N PRO A 39 31.28 22.83 9.89
CA PRO A 39 31.17 21.85 10.97
C PRO A 39 30.26 20.66 10.59
N LEU A 40 29.16 20.91 9.87
CA LEU A 40 28.26 19.86 9.39
C LEU A 40 28.90 19.03 8.28
N LEU A 41 29.71 19.66 7.42
CA LEU A 41 30.49 18.98 6.38
C LEU A 41 31.60 18.11 7.00
N ALA A 42 32.32 18.60 8.02
CA ALA A 42 33.27 17.81 8.79
C ALA A 42 32.59 16.62 9.50
N LEU A 43 31.36 16.82 10.00
CA LEU A 43 30.50 15.74 10.51
C LEU A 43 29.92 14.82 9.42
N ALA A 44 30.09 15.12 8.14
CA ALA A 44 29.68 14.25 7.03
C ALA A 44 30.83 13.39 6.47
N LEU A 45 32.08 13.85 6.55
CA LEU A 45 33.24 13.15 5.98
C LEU A 45 33.45 11.71 6.53
N PRO A 46 33.30 11.41 7.83
CA PRO A 46 33.46 10.05 8.34
C PRO A 46 32.39 9.10 7.78
N GLY A 47 32.79 8.22 6.85
CA GLY A 47 31.89 7.30 6.17
C GLY A 47 31.10 7.92 5.00
N ALA A 48 31.57 9.02 4.43
CA ALA A 48 31.14 9.46 3.09
C ALA A 48 32.18 9.09 2.03
N SER A 49 31.73 8.89 0.79
CA SER A 49 32.61 8.66 -0.37
C SER A 49 32.43 9.77 -1.39
N TRP A 50 33.53 10.21 -2.02
CA TRP A 50 33.49 11.28 -3.01
C TRP A 50 32.96 10.78 -4.35
N GLN A 51 31.83 11.34 -4.78
CA GLN A 51 31.35 11.19 -6.15
C GLN A 51 31.86 12.34 -7.01
N HIS A 52 32.16 12.01 -8.26
CA HIS A 52 32.64 12.96 -9.25
C HIS A 52 31.88 12.74 -10.55
N GLU A 53 31.34 13.81 -11.10
CA GLU A 53 30.62 13.80 -12.37
C GLU A 53 31.23 14.86 -13.29
N THR A 54 31.33 14.55 -14.58
CA THR A 54 31.91 15.47 -15.57
C THR A 54 30.80 16.06 -16.43
N TRP A 55 30.67 17.38 -16.38
CA TRP A 55 29.61 18.15 -17.03
C TRP A 55 30.19 19.17 -18.01
N ARG A 56 29.39 19.62 -18.99
CA ARG A 56 29.77 20.69 -19.92
C ARG A 56 29.71 22.04 -19.22
N GLY A 57 30.86 22.70 -19.10
CA GLY A 57 31.02 24.03 -18.50
C GLY A 57 31.07 25.17 -19.53
N ARG A 58 31.57 26.34 -19.08
CA ARG A 58 31.79 27.51 -19.93
C ARG A 58 32.77 27.16 -21.07
N HIS A 59 32.55 27.73 -22.24
CA HIS A 59 33.26 27.48 -23.50
C HIS A 59 33.27 25.99 -23.92
N GLY A 60 32.27 25.22 -23.48
CA GLY A 60 32.18 23.78 -23.73
C GLY A 60 33.22 22.94 -22.97
N GLN A 61 34.01 23.54 -22.08
CA GLN A 61 35.08 22.83 -21.36
C GLN A 61 34.51 21.82 -20.35
N PRO A 62 35.12 20.63 -20.20
CA PRO A 62 34.68 19.65 -19.21
C PRO A 62 34.96 20.15 -17.79
N VAL A 63 33.94 20.15 -16.96
CA VAL A 63 34.00 20.53 -15.54
C VAL A 63 33.70 19.31 -14.68
N ARG A 64 34.67 18.94 -13.83
CA ARG A 64 34.50 17.86 -12.84
C ARG A 64 33.87 18.43 -11.56
N LEU A 65 32.60 18.13 -11.35
CA LEU A 65 31.86 18.48 -10.15
C LEU A 65 32.02 17.38 -9.09
N ALA A 66 32.14 17.78 -7.83
CA ALA A 66 32.33 16.87 -6.70
C ALA A 66 31.15 16.95 -5.73
N SER A 67 30.71 15.79 -5.24
CA SER A 67 29.63 15.63 -4.26
C SER A 67 29.99 14.50 -3.27
N LEU A 68 29.27 14.40 -2.15
CA LEU A 68 29.46 13.35 -1.15
C LEU A 68 28.32 12.33 -1.19
N LYS A 69 28.65 11.07 -1.47
CA LYS A 69 27.76 9.93 -1.25
C LYS A 69 27.80 9.55 0.23
N LEU A 70 26.74 9.91 0.95
CA LEU A 70 26.56 9.64 2.37
C LEU A 70 26.16 8.17 2.61
N THR A 71 26.56 7.61 3.75
CA THR A 71 26.28 6.21 4.14
C THR A 71 24.80 5.96 4.49
N ALA A 72 24.33 4.73 4.28
CA ALA A 72 22.97 4.28 4.56
C ALA A 72 22.70 4.11 6.08
N GLY A 73 22.72 5.22 6.83
CA GLY A 73 22.48 5.26 8.28
C GLY A 73 21.52 6.37 8.70
N LEU A 74 21.27 6.51 10.01
CA LEU A 74 20.46 7.62 10.54
C LEU A 74 21.15 8.97 10.29
N ARG A 75 22.46 9.05 10.57
CA ARG A 75 23.33 10.21 10.32
C ARG A 75 23.34 10.60 8.84
N GLY A 76 23.57 9.66 7.93
CA GLY A 76 23.54 9.92 6.49
C GLY A 76 22.17 10.37 5.98
N ARG A 77 21.07 9.79 6.48
CA ARG A 77 19.70 10.25 6.16
C ARG A 77 19.41 11.66 6.70
N LEU A 78 19.90 12.02 7.87
CA LEU A 78 19.74 13.37 8.44
C LEU A 78 20.56 14.41 7.66
N LEU A 79 21.83 14.12 7.39
CA LEU A 79 22.73 15.00 6.62
C LEU A 79 22.27 15.15 5.16
N GLY A 80 21.72 14.08 4.55
CA GLY A 80 21.11 14.15 3.22
C GLY A 80 19.83 14.99 3.16
N ARG A 81 19.01 15.00 4.22
CA ARG A 81 17.86 15.93 4.35
C ARG A 81 18.28 17.39 4.45
N LEU A 82 19.48 17.65 5.00
CA LEU A 82 20.09 18.98 5.09
C LEU A 82 20.91 19.34 3.83
N HIS A 83 20.88 18.50 2.79
CA HIS A 83 21.63 18.66 1.53
C HIS A 83 23.15 18.83 1.69
N ILE A 84 23.72 18.28 2.77
CA ILE A 84 25.16 18.32 3.07
C ILE A 84 25.98 17.57 2.00
N ASP A 85 25.37 16.60 1.31
CA ASP A 85 25.91 15.90 0.14
C ASP A 85 26.34 16.84 -1.00
N ARG A 86 25.69 18.01 -1.12
CA ARG A 86 25.86 18.96 -2.23
C ARG A 86 26.76 20.15 -1.90
N LEU A 87 27.12 20.36 -0.64
CA LEU A 87 28.00 21.48 -0.24
C LEU A 87 29.34 21.55 -1.00
N PRO A 88 30.00 20.44 -1.39
CA PRO A 88 31.24 20.55 -2.16
C PRO A 88 31.07 21.19 -3.55
N LEU A 89 29.85 21.25 -4.11
CA LEU A 89 29.58 22.00 -5.35
C LEU A 89 29.80 23.51 -5.18
N LEU A 90 29.71 24.04 -3.95
CA LEU A 90 30.06 25.43 -3.67
C LEU A 90 31.55 25.71 -3.90
N LEU A 91 32.42 24.70 -3.75
CA LEU A 91 33.85 24.82 -4.11
C LEU A 91 34.02 25.02 -5.63
N SER A 92 33.16 24.40 -6.45
CA SER A 92 33.14 24.63 -7.90
C SER A 92 32.62 26.03 -8.26
N ILE A 93 31.74 26.62 -7.45
CA ILE A 93 31.43 28.06 -7.53
C ILE A 93 32.68 28.88 -7.19
N LEU A 94 33.35 28.63 -6.06
CA LEU A 94 34.58 29.36 -5.70
C LEU A 94 35.69 29.25 -6.76
N LYS A 95 35.82 28.09 -7.42
CA LYS A 95 36.75 27.86 -8.56
C LYS A 95 36.32 28.52 -9.88
N GLY A 96 35.08 28.98 -10.00
CA GLY A 96 34.57 29.67 -11.20
C GLY A 96 34.02 28.74 -12.28
N GLN A 97 33.87 27.47 -11.95
CA GLN A 97 33.35 26.42 -12.81
C GLN A 97 31.81 26.42 -12.83
N LEU A 98 31.19 26.85 -11.73
CA LEU A 98 29.75 27.06 -11.59
C LEU A 98 29.42 28.51 -11.19
N ALA A 99 28.15 28.87 -11.34
CA ALA A 99 27.51 30.03 -10.73
C ALA A 99 26.32 29.57 -9.84
N TRP A 100 25.77 30.46 -9.03
CA TRP A 100 24.50 30.17 -8.34
C TRP A 100 23.35 30.09 -9.33
N VAL A 101 23.30 31.03 -10.28
CA VAL A 101 22.28 31.11 -11.32
C VAL A 101 22.90 31.05 -12.70
N GLY A 102 22.35 30.18 -13.54
CA GLY A 102 22.78 29.93 -14.90
C GLY A 102 21.99 28.76 -15.50
N PRO A 103 22.19 28.42 -16.78
CA PRO A 103 21.57 27.24 -17.38
C PRO A 103 21.96 25.95 -16.64
N ARG A 104 21.13 24.90 -16.71
CA ARG A 104 21.47 23.59 -16.10
C ARG A 104 22.81 23.07 -16.66
N ALA A 105 23.60 22.40 -15.81
CA ALA A 105 24.70 21.56 -16.27
C ALA A 105 24.19 20.45 -17.21
N VAL A 106 24.75 20.38 -18.41
CA VAL A 106 24.40 19.45 -19.50
C VAL A 106 25.52 18.43 -19.62
N ALA A 107 25.19 17.16 -19.85
CA ALA A 107 26.22 16.13 -19.97
C ALA A 107 27.07 16.36 -21.24
N LEU A 108 28.26 15.73 -21.35
CA LEU A 108 29.16 16.00 -22.49
C LEU A 108 28.60 15.48 -23.82
N ASP A 109 27.86 14.37 -23.75
CA ASP A 109 27.14 13.65 -24.80
C ASP A 109 25.74 14.21 -25.10
N GLU A 110 25.13 14.93 -24.17
CA GLU A 110 23.79 15.51 -24.30
C GLU A 110 23.75 16.65 -25.36
N ALA A 111 22.84 16.52 -26.33
CA ALA A 111 22.82 17.35 -27.53
C ALA A 111 22.13 18.72 -27.33
N ILE A 112 22.93 19.80 -27.27
CA ILE A 112 22.42 21.19 -27.23
C ILE A 112 22.01 21.66 -28.64
N PRO A 113 20.79 22.24 -28.82
CA PRO A 113 20.35 22.83 -30.09
C PRO A 113 21.33 23.86 -30.66
N ARG A 114 21.63 23.77 -31.97
CA ARG A 114 22.65 24.61 -32.65
C ARG A 114 22.48 26.12 -32.38
N ARG A 115 21.24 26.62 -32.41
CA ARG A 115 20.90 28.04 -32.17
C ARG A 115 21.23 28.53 -30.75
N LEU A 116 21.24 27.64 -29.75
CA LEU A 116 21.46 27.99 -28.34
C LEU A 116 22.87 27.65 -27.83
N ARG A 117 23.60 26.78 -28.53
CA ARG A 117 24.96 26.36 -28.11
C ARG A 117 25.89 27.54 -27.89
N ALA A 118 25.98 28.45 -28.86
CA ALA A 118 26.92 29.56 -28.83
C ALA A 118 26.68 30.54 -27.67
N THR A 119 25.42 30.80 -27.30
CA THR A 119 25.08 31.70 -26.18
C THR A 119 25.13 30.99 -24.84
N ARG A 120 24.72 29.71 -24.76
CA ARG A 120 24.83 28.90 -23.53
C ARG A 120 26.29 28.68 -23.12
N GLU A 121 27.15 28.31 -24.06
CA GLU A 121 28.57 28.06 -23.76
C GLU A 121 29.33 29.34 -23.37
N GLN A 122 28.78 30.55 -23.61
CA GLN A 122 29.37 31.79 -23.10
C GLN A 122 29.14 32.03 -21.59
N VAL A 123 28.26 31.28 -20.93
CA VAL A 123 27.98 31.42 -19.48
C VAL A 123 28.39 30.18 -18.69
N ARG A 124 28.48 30.32 -17.36
CA ARG A 124 28.75 29.19 -16.46
C ARG A 124 27.43 28.48 -16.15
N PRO A 125 27.41 27.14 -16.01
CA PRO A 125 26.24 26.44 -15.51
C PRO A 125 25.86 26.89 -14.10
N GLY A 126 24.55 26.91 -13.81
CA GLY A 126 23.99 27.28 -12.52
C GLY A 126 23.67 26.08 -11.63
N LEU A 127 23.78 26.25 -10.31
CA LEU A 127 23.08 25.37 -9.35
C LEU A 127 21.55 25.52 -9.44
N PHE A 128 21.10 26.71 -9.82
CA PHE A 128 19.71 27.04 -10.10
C PHE A 128 19.56 27.63 -11.51
N SER A 129 18.53 27.21 -12.22
CA SER A 129 18.11 27.74 -13.52
C SER A 129 16.61 28.07 -13.51
N LEU A 130 16.17 28.86 -14.50
CA LEU A 130 14.74 29.12 -14.75
C LEU A 130 13.99 27.83 -15.06
N TYR A 131 14.61 26.90 -15.80
CA TYR A 131 14.09 25.56 -16.02
C TYR A 131 13.86 24.80 -14.70
N THR A 132 14.86 24.74 -13.81
CA THR A 132 14.69 24.06 -12.51
C THR A 132 13.66 24.76 -11.62
N LEU A 133 13.49 26.08 -11.71
CA LEU A 133 12.45 26.82 -11.00
C LEU A 133 11.06 26.38 -11.44
N ARG A 134 10.82 26.38 -12.75
CA ARG A 134 9.52 26.02 -13.34
C ARG A 134 9.21 24.54 -13.19
N GLN A 135 10.21 23.67 -13.32
CA GLN A 135 10.09 22.24 -12.99
C GLN A 135 9.72 22.03 -11.51
N ARG A 136 10.39 22.73 -10.58
CA ARG A 136 10.11 22.68 -9.13
C ARG A 136 8.76 23.27 -8.75
N THR A 137 8.23 24.22 -9.52
CA THR A 137 6.89 24.82 -9.32
C THR A 137 5.79 24.14 -10.14
N SER A 138 6.17 23.29 -11.10
CA SER A 138 5.28 22.52 -11.98
C SER A 138 4.35 23.41 -12.81
N ILE A 139 4.79 24.63 -13.09
CA ILE A 139 4.15 25.53 -14.07
C ILE A 139 4.46 24.99 -15.45
N ASP A 140 3.59 25.26 -16.41
CA ASP A 140 3.85 24.86 -17.78
C ASP A 140 4.97 25.69 -18.43
N TYR A 141 5.86 25.01 -19.15
CA TYR A 141 6.96 25.59 -19.92
C TYR A 141 7.25 24.67 -21.11
N ASP A 142 7.70 25.23 -22.23
CA ASP A 142 7.78 24.46 -23.50
C ASP A 142 8.88 23.39 -23.47
N SER A 143 10.07 23.79 -23.05
CA SER A 143 11.22 22.90 -22.90
C SER A 143 12.27 23.53 -22.00
N GLU A 144 13.27 22.73 -21.58
CA GLU A 144 14.49 23.26 -20.96
C GLU A 144 15.14 24.33 -21.85
N TRP A 145 15.29 24.04 -23.14
CA TRP A 145 15.92 24.93 -24.10
C TRP A 145 15.19 26.27 -24.27
N ALA A 146 13.85 26.29 -24.17
CA ALA A 146 13.07 27.51 -24.18
C ALA A 146 13.30 28.35 -22.90
N CYS A 147 13.30 27.71 -21.72
CA CYS A 147 13.61 28.39 -20.46
C CYS A 147 15.04 28.95 -20.44
N ASP A 148 16.00 28.21 -20.99
CA ASP A 148 17.39 28.68 -21.09
C ASP A 148 17.53 29.81 -22.12
N ALA A 149 16.77 29.80 -23.21
CA ALA A 149 16.72 30.91 -24.17
C ALA A 149 16.21 32.20 -23.52
N GLU A 150 15.10 32.12 -22.78
CA GLU A 150 14.50 33.23 -22.02
C GLU A 150 15.47 33.78 -20.96
N GLN A 151 16.04 32.89 -20.13
CA GLN A 151 17.01 33.27 -19.10
C GLN A 151 18.27 33.93 -19.68
N LEU A 152 18.74 33.48 -20.86
CA LEU A 152 19.89 34.08 -21.53
C LEU A 152 19.56 35.44 -22.19
N ALA A 153 18.33 35.62 -22.68
CA ALA A 153 17.88 36.87 -23.29
C ALA A 153 17.64 37.99 -22.27
N GLU A 154 17.08 37.68 -21.10
CA GLU A 154 16.78 38.67 -20.04
C GLU A 154 17.90 38.81 -18.99
N ARG A 155 19.07 38.19 -19.23
CA ARG A 155 20.14 38.03 -18.24
C ARG A 155 20.60 39.36 -17.63
N GLY A 156 20.62 39.42 -16.30
CA GLY A 156 21.13 40.56 -15.55
C GLY A 156 20.94 40.40 -14.04
N LEU A 157 21.65 41.21 -13.24
CA LEU A 157 21.71 41.09 -11.78
C LEU A 157 20.33 40.95 -11.10
N ARG A 158 19.33 41.74 -11.51
CA ARG A 158 17.97 41.67 -10.96
C ARG A 158 17.23 40.40 -11.37
N HIS A 159 17.36 39.98 -12.64
CA HIS A 159 16.71 38.78 -13.16
C HIS A 159 17.31 37.51 -12.52
N ASP A 160 18.64 37.41 -12.48
CA ASP A 160 19.37 36.27 -11.90
C ASP A 160 19.12 36.17 -10.38
N LEU A 161 19.23 37.28 -9.63
CA LEU A 161 18.89 37.30 -8.20
C LEU A 161 17.41 36.93 -7.96
N GLY A 162 16.51 37.38 -8.86
CA GLY A 162 15.11 36.97 -8.87
C GLY A 162 14.94 35.48 -9.08
N ILE A 163 15.67 34.83 -10.01
CA ILE A 163 15.65 33.37 -10.18
C ILE A 163 16.15 32.67 -8.91
N LEU A 164 17.21 33.18 -8.26
CA LEU A 164 17.74 32.60 -7.02
C LEU A 164 16.71 32.63 -5.89
N VAL A 165 16.14 33.82 -5.60
CA VAL A 165 15.15 34.00 -4.54
C VAL A 165 13.90 33.15 -4.81
N ARG A 166 13.39 33.14 -6.04
CA ARG A 166 12.25 32.29 -6.42
C ARG A 166 12.58 30.80 -6.25
N ASN A 167 13.78 30.35 -6.59
CA ASN A 167 14.21 28.95 -6.40
C ASN A 167 14.33 28.55 -4.92
N LEU A 168 14.80 29.46 -4.06
CA LEU A 168 14.88 29.24 -2.61
C LEU A 168 13.48 29.13 -2.00
N LEU A 169 12.58 30.07 -2.34
CA LEU A 169 11.17 30.02 -1.92
C LEU A 169 10.48 28.74 -2.42
N ALA A 170 10.61 28.40 -3.70
CA ALA A 170 10.09 27.18 -4.28
C ALA A 170 10.68 25.90 -3.65
N GLY A 171 11.93 25.96 -3.19
CA GLY A 171 12.62 24.86 -2.51
C GLY A 171 12.01 24.48 -1.16
N LEU A 172 11.45 25.45 -0.42
CA LEU A 172 10.82 25.22 0.91
C LEU A 172 9.67 24.21 0.85
N TYR A 173 9.01 24.10 -0.30
CA TYR A 173 7.86 23.22 -0.52
C TYR A 173 7.98 22.40 -1.82
N GLY A 174 9.19 22.23 -2.37
CA GLY A 174 9.38 21.74 -3.73
C GLY A 174 10.60 20.86 -3.98
N GLN A 175 10.38 19.55 -4.13
CA GLN A 175 11.25 18.62 -4.87
C GLN A 175 10.44 17.67 -5.79
N ALA A 176 11.16 16.86 -6.56
CA ALA A 176 10.82 16.35 -7.90
C ALA A 176 9.41 15.77 -8.12
N ALA A 177 9.01 15.80 -9.40
CA ALA A 177 7.95 14.94 -9.91
C ALA A 177 8.28 13.48 -9.58
N ILE A 178 7.37 12.80 -8.91
CA ILE A 178 7.50 11.37 -8.60
C ILE A 178 7.00 10.59 -9.81
N THR A 179 7.76 9.58 -10.25
CA THR A 179 7.44 8.71 -11.37
C THR A 179 6.29 7.75 -11.02
N ALA A 180 5.05 8.25 -11.01
CA ALA A 180 3.85 7.43 -10.90
C ALA A 180 3.28 7.14 -12.29
N SER A 181 3.01 5.86 -12.55
CA SER A 181 2.30 5.36 -13.73
C SER A 181 0.78 5.28 -13.50
N GLU A 182 0.36 4.96 -12.28
CA GLU A 182 -1.02 4.67 -11.89
C GLU A 182 -1.82 5.93 -11.45
N PRO A 183 -3.14 6.01 -11.73
CA PRO A 183 -4.04 7.01 -11.15
C PRO A 183 -4.01 7.01 -9.61
N GLY A 184 -3.69 8.15 -9.02
CA GLY A 184 -3.62 8.30 -7.57
C GLY A 184 -4.94 8.82 -6.98
N LEU A 185 -5.51 8.07 -6.04
CA LEU A 185 -6.64 8.58 -5.23
C LEU A 185 -6.14 9.70 -4.30
N VAL A 186 -6.69 10.91 -4.46
CA VAL A 186 -6.53 12.05 -3.54
C VAL A 186 -7.83 12.23 -2.78
N ASP A 187 -7.79 11.93 -1.49
CA ASP A 187 -8.95 11.91 -0.61
C ASP A 187 -10.07 11.03 -1.20
N THR A 188 -11.03 11.63 -1.91
CA THR A 188 -12.20 10.97 -2.51
C THR A 188 -12.19 10.85 -4.04
N VAL A 189 -11.20 11.44 -4.74
CA VAL A 189 -11.17 11.55 -6.22
C VAL A 189 -9.93 10.90 -6.84
N ARG A 190 -10.13 10.10 -7.89
CA ARG A 190 -9.07 9.49 -8.70
C ARG A 190 -8.44 10.53 -9.64
N VAL A 191 -7.15 10.84 -9.44
CA VAL A 191 -6.41 11.83 -10.22
C VAL A 191 -5.32 11.17 -11.04
N HIS A 192 -5.30 11.42 -12.34
CA HIS A 192 -4.40 10.79 -13.29
C HIS A 192 -3.05 11.52 -13.31
N PRO A 193 -1.91 10.81 -13.25
CA PRO A 193 -0.59 11.41 -13.18
C PRO A 193 -0.09 11.83 -14.57
N LEU A 194 -0.85 12.59 -15.35
CA LEU A 194 -0.42 13.02 -16.68
C LEU A 194 0.40 14.32 -16.66
N THR A 195 1.24 14.48 -17.67
CA THR A 195 1.84 15.76 -18.06
C THR A 195 0.90 16.58 -18.94
N MET A 196 1.23 17.86 -19.16
CA MET A 196 0.48 18.74 -20.06
C MET A 196 0.40 18.17 -21.48
N ASN A 197 1.53 17.68 -22.01
CA ASN A 197 1.59 17.12 -23.36
C ASN A 197 0.78 15.82 -23.47
N GLU A 198 0.91 14.89 -22.52
CA GLU A 198 0.09 13.67 -22.52
C GLU A 198 -1.41 13.96 -22.39
N THR A 199 -1.78 15.04 -21.70
CA THR A 199 -3.17 15.49 -21.60
C THR A 199 -3.67 16.03 -22.94
N LEU A 200 -2.87 16.85 -23.64
CA LEU A 200 -3.18 17.34 -24.99
C LEU A 200 -3.25 16.19 -26.01
N ASP A 201 -2.35 15.22 -25.92
CA ASP A 201 -2.35 14.02 -26.77
C ASP A 201 -3.54 13.09 -26.44
N ALA A 202 -4.04 13.08 -25.20
CA ALA A 202 -5.27 12.38 -24.84
C ALA A 202 -6.52 13.05 -25.44
N ILE A 203 -6.59 14.38 -25.40
CA ILE A 203 -7.66 15.16 -26.03
C ILE A 203 -7.66 14.90 -27.55
N GLU A 204 -6.51 15.00 -28.22
CA GLU A 204 -6.42 14.84 -29.68
C GLU A 204 -6.73 13.40 -30.15
N ARG A 205 -6.35 12.38 -29.36
CA ARG A 205 -6.78 11.00 -29.62
C ARG A 205 -8.30 10.86 -29.53
N HIS A 206 -8.93 11.30 -28.45
CA HIS A 206 -10.39 11.17 -28.32
C HIS A 206 -11.17 12.03 -29.34
N ARG A 207 -10.58 13.14 -29.82
CA ARG A 207 -11.10 13.92 -30.94
C ARG A 207 -11.23 13.11 -32.23
N THR A 208 -10.33 12.15 -32.45
CA THR A 208 -10.19 11.39 -33.70
C THR A 208 -10.67 9.94 -33.63
N THR A 209 -10.73 9.34 -32.43
CA THR A 209 -11.23 7.97 -32.21
C THR A 209 -12.72 7.92 -31.86
N ALA A 210 -13.33 6.73 -31.93
CA ALA A 210 -14.65 6.50 -31.38
C ALA A 210 -14.62 6.55 -29.85
N GLY A 211 -15.55 7.30 -29.25
CA GLY A 211 -15.68 7.50 -27.80
C GLY A 211 -16.00 8.96 -27.47
N PHE A 212 -16.35 9.22 -26.21
CA PHE A 212 -16.51 10.53 -25.61
C PHE A 212 -15.54 10.68 -24.43
N LEU A 213 -14.91 11.84 -24.29
CA LEU A 213 -14.00 12.17 -23.20
C LEU A 213 -14.53 13.36 -22.38
N GLN A 214 -15.01 13.09 -21.17
CA GLN A 214 -15.11 14.09 -20.13
C GLN A 214 -13.75 14.28 -19.44
N LEU A 215 -13.25 15.52 -19.43
CA LEU A 215 -12.02 15.91 -18.72
C LEU A 215 -12.33 16.90 -17.59
N GLY A 216 -11.94 16.54 -16.37
CA GLY A 216 -12.06 17.37 -15.17
C GLY A 216 -10.71 17.88 -14.64
N PHE A 217 -10.72 19.06 -14.01
CA PHE A 217 -9.57 19.60 -13.27
C PHE A 217 -9.82 19.46 -11.77
N ALA A 218 -9.04 18.61 -11.10
CA ALA A 218 -9.09 18.48 -9.65
C ALA A 218 -8.21 19.55 -9.01
N ASN A 219 -8.79 20.45 -8.21
CA ASN A 219 -8.06 21.35 -7.31
C ASN A 219 -8.63 21.23 -5.87
N PRO A 220 -8.01 21.83 -4.83
CA PRO A 220 -8.46 21.67 -3.44
C PRO A 220 -9.94 22.03 -3.19
N ASP A 221 -10.51 22.94 -3.99
CA ASP A 221 -11.92 23.29 -3.90
C ASP A 221 -12.80 22.19 -4.50
N CYS A 222 -12.46 21.67 -5.68
CA CYS A 222 -13.13 20.52 -6.29
C CYS A 222 -13.12 19.30 -5.34
N ILE A 223 -11.98 19.00 -4.68
CA ILE A 223 -11.91 17.92 -3.69
C ILE A 223 -12.82 18.19 -2.49
N ASN A 224 -12.82 19.41 -1.93
CA ASN A 224 -13.74 19.77 -0.84
C ASN A 224 -15.23 19.71 -1.24
N ILE A 225 -15.58 20.03 -2.49
CA ILE A 225 -16.94 19.87 -3.02
C ILE A 225 -17.26 18.38 -3.17
N ALA A 226 -16.35 17.57 -3.72
CA ALA A 226 -16.50 16.13 -3.88
C ALA A 226 -16.67 15.41 -2.54
N ARG A 227 -16.05 15.86 -1.44
CA ARG A 227 -16.31 15.35 -0.08
C ARG A 227 -17.75 15.56 0.37
N ARG A 228 -18.39 16.65 -0.04
CA ARG A 228 -19.72 17.09 0.41
C ARG A 228 -20.85 16.79 -0.58
N ASN A 229 -20.53 16.39 -1.80
CA ASN A 229 -21.47 16.15 -2.89
C ASN A 229 -21.11 14.85 -3.62
N ALA A 230 -21.86 13.78 -3.30
CA ALA A 230 -21.65 12.44 -3.87
C ALA A 230 -21.83 12.42 -5.40
N ARG A 231 -22.87 13.05 -5.94
CA ARG A 231 -23.11 13.14 -7.39
C ARG A 231 -21.91 13.75 -8.11
N TYR A 232 -21.38 14.86 -7.62
CA TYR A 232 -20.21 15.53 -8.20
C TYR A 232 -18.94 14.66 -8.16
N ARG A 233 -18.71 13.99 -7.04
CA ARG A 233 -17.59 13.06 -6.84
C ARG A 233 -17.66 11.86 -7.78
N ASN A 234 -18.85 11.28 -7.95
CA ASN A 234 -19.06 10.12 -8.81
C ASN A 234 -18.84 10.51 -10.27
N VAL A 235 -19.36 11.67 -10.71
CA VAL A 235 -19.07 12.25 -12.03
C VAL A 235 -17.57 12.48 -12.25
N LEU A 236 -16.84 13.01 -11.26
CA LEU A 236 -15.38 13.15 -11.36
C LEU A 236 -14.66 11.79 -11.45
N ASN A 237 -15.08 10.77 -10.71
CA ASN A 237 -14.44 9.46 -10.73
C ASN A 237 -14.74 8.67 -12.02
N GLN A 238 -15.92 8.88 -12.61
CA GLN A 238 -16.35 8.32 -13.89
C GLN A 238 -15.83 9.08 -15.12
N ALA A 239 -15.41 10.35 -14.96
CA ALA A 239 -14.78 11.11 -16.04
C ALA A 239 -13.57 10.38 -16.61
N GLY A 240 -13.50 10.31 -17.94
CA GLY A 240 -12.43 9.59 -18.65
C GLY A 240 -11.03 10.15 -18.38
N LEU A 241 -10.91 11.41 -17.96
CA LEU A 241 -9.68 11.96 -17.42
C LEU A 241 -9.95 12.99 -16.31
N VAL A 242 -9.15 12.92 -15.23
CA VAL A 242 -9.08 13.97 -14.21
C VAL A 242 -7.62 14.30 -13.94
N VAL A 243 -7.25 15.57 -14.14
CA VAL A 243 -5.85 16.04 -13.99
C VAL A 243 -5.69 16.98 -12.80
N PRO A 244 -4.50 17.03 -12.16
CA PRO A 244 -4.26 17.89 -11.00
C PRO A 244 -4.05 19.35 -11.39
N ASP A 245 -4.80 20.25 -10.76
CA ASP A 245 -4.73 21.70 -10.92
C ASP A 245 -4.37 22.40 -9.60
N GLY A 246 -3.33 23.22 -9.65
CA GLY A 246 -2.84 24.07 -8.57
C GLY A 246 -1.86 23.40 -7.59
N ILE A 247 -1.20 24.26 -6.80
CA ILE A 247 -0.17 23.87 -5.83
C ILE A 247 -0.67 22.89 -4.76
N GLY A 248 -1.94 22.97 -4.37
CA GLY A 248 -2.52 22.11 -3.33
C GLY A 248 -2.51 20.63 -3.71
N MET A 249 -2.95 20.27 -4.93
CA MET A 249 -2.93 18.88 -5.40
C MET A 249 -1.53 18.29 -5.44
N ARG A 250 -0.55 19.11 -5.82
CA ARG A 250 0.85 18.71 -5.85
C ARG A 250 1.44 18.51 -4.45
N LEU A 251 1.06 19.34 -3.47
CA LEU A 251 1.39 19.09 -2.07
C LEU A 251 0.73 17.79 -1.58
N ALA A 252 -0.50 17.52 -2.01
CA ALA A 252 -1.18 16.26 -1.71
C ALA A 252 -0.48 15.04 -2.29
N GLY A 253 -0.08 15.05 -3.57
CA GLY A 253 0.68 13.95 -4.17
C GLY A 253 1.97 13.64 -3.38
N ARG A 254 2.72 14.68 -2.97
CA ARG A 254 3.90 14.50 -2.11
C ARG A 254 3.57 13.94 -0.73
N LEU A 255 2.49 14.41 -0.10
CA LEU A 255 2.04 13.89 1.20
C LEU A 255 1.52 12.45 1.09
N LEU A 256 0.88 12.06 0.01
CA LEU A 256 0.39 10.70 -0.20
C LEU A 256 1.47 9.74 -0.74
N LYS A 257 2.66 10.26 -1.08
CA LYS A 257 3.70 9.58 -1.88
C LYS A 257 3.19 9.07 -3.24
N ARG A 258 2.04 9.58 -3.71
CA ARG A 258 1.43 9.28 -5.01
C ARG A 258 1.83 10.38 -5.98
N GLY A 259 2.60 10.02 -7.00
CA GLY A 259 3.18 11.01 -7.89
C GLY A 259 2.15 11.70 -8.78
N PHE A 260 2.24 13.01 -8.88
CA PHE A 260 1.72 13.76 -10.02
C PHE A 260 2.91 14.22 -10.85
N ARG A 261 2.94 13.84 -12.13
CA ARG A 261 4.09 14.09 -13.01
C ARG A 261 4.19 15.58 -13.39
N GLN A 262 3.06 16.25 -13.61
CA GLN A 262 2.99 17.71 -13.76
C GLN A 262 1.74 18.25 -13.05
N ASN A 263 1.67 19.57 -12.87
CA ASN A 263 0.43 20.27 -12.61
C ASN A 263 -0.13 20.73 -13.96
N VAL A 264 -1.37 20.37 -14.26
CA VAL A 264 -2.04 20.58 -15.55
C VAL A 264 -3.19 21.53 -15.31
N ASN A 265 -2.88 22.82 -15.19
CA ASN A 265 -3.85 23.88 -14.96
C ASN A 265 -4.54 24.29 -16.27
N GLY A 266 -5.88 24.42 -16.24
CA GLY A 266 -6.66 24.78 -17.44
C GLY A 266 -6.24 26.10 -18.09
N THR A 267 -5.66 27.03 -17.30
CA THR A 267 -5.17 28.34 -17.78
C THR A 267 -3.85 28.29 -18.55
N ASP A 268 -3.05 27.23 -18.47
CA ASP A 268 -1.91 27.03 -19.39
C ASP A 268 -2.22 25.98 -20.47
N LEU A 269 -3.15 25.04 -20.20
CA LEU A 269 -3.64 24.08 -21.19
C LEU A 269 -4.36 24.76 -22.37
N PHE A 270 -5.16 25.79 -22.12
CA PHE A 270 -6.05 26.38 -23.12
C PHE A 270 -5.33 26.96 -24.37
N PRO A 271 -4.27 27.79 -24.28
CA PRO A 271 -3.55 28.26 -25.47
C PRO A 271 -2.90 27.12 -26.28
N ARG A 272 -2.36 26.11 -25.60
CA ARG A 272 -1.73 24.95 -26.26
C ARG A 272 -2.75 24.03 -26.93
N LEU A 273 -3.92 23.87 -26.32
CA LEU A 273 -5.06 23.23 -26.94
C LEU A 273 -5.49 23.98 -28.20
N CYS A 274 -5.63 25.31 -28.13
CA CYS A 274 -5.99 26.12 -29.30
C CYS A 274 -4.97 25.96 -30.42
N GLN A 275 -3.67 26.00 -30.10
CA GLN A 275 -2.59 25.75 -31.07
C GLN A 275 -2.65 24.34 -31.69
N ARG A 276 -2.94 23.30 -30.89
CA ARG A 276 -3.04 21.91 -31.40
C ARG A 276 -4.26 21.73 -32.31
N LEU A 277 -5.42 22.28 -31.91
CA LEU A 277 -6.64 22.23 -32.71
C LEU A 277 -6.50 23.02 -34.02
N ALA A 278 -5.86 24.20 -33.99
CA ALA A 278 -5.57 25.00 -35.19
C ALA A 278 -4.73 24.20 -36.21
N GLY A 279 -3.67 23.53 -35.75
CA GLY A 279 -2.81 22.72 -36.62
C GLY A 279 -3.48 21.47 -37.20
N ASN A 280 -4.54 20.96 -36.56
CA ASN A 280 -5.17 19.68 -36.87
C ASN A 280 -6.64 19.81 -37.35
N GLY A 281 -7.09 21.02 -37.71
CA GLY A 281 -8.43 21.29 -38.24
C GLY A 281 -9.58 21.08 -37.24
N GLY A 282 -9.30 21.24 -35.94
CA GLY A 282 -10.27 21.03 -34.87
C GLY A 282 -11.29 22.16 -34.73
N ARG A 283 -12.46 21.84 -34.16
CA ARG A 283 -13.58 22.76 -33.96
C ARG A 283 -13.91 22.93 -32.48
N LEU A 284 -13.94 24.18 -32.00
CA LEU A 284 -14.08 24.52 -30.59
C LEU A 284 -15.41 25.26 -30.30
N PHE A 285 -16.16 24.80 -29.31
CA PHE A 285 -17.35 25.49 -28.78
C PHE A 285 -17.08 26.02 -27.36
N LEU A 286 -17.51 27.25 -27.08
CA LEU A 286 -17.32 27.90 -25.78
C LEU A 286 -18.68 28.13 -25.09
N LEU A 287 -18.98 27.36 -24.05
CA LEU A 287 -20.20 27.47 -23.25
C LEU A 287 -19.85 28.00 -21.86
N GLY A 288 -20.42 29.11 -21.40
CA GLY A 288 -20.26 29.57 -20.01
C GLY A 288 -19.89 31.05 -19.85
N GLY A 289 -19.58 31.44 -18.61
CA GLY A 289 -19.41 32.84 -18.23
C GLY A 289 -20.71 33.66 -18.27
N GLN A 290 -20.60 34.96 -17.95
CA GLN A 290 -21.69 35.93 -18.16
C GLN A 290 -21.91 36.19 -19.66
N PRO A 291 -23.07 36.72 -20.08
CA PRO A 291 -23.27 37.18 -21.46
C PRO A 291 -22.11 38.07 -21.95
N GLY A 292 -21.58 37.79 -23.14
CA GLY A 292 -20.43 38.47 -23.72
C GLY A 292 -19.05 37.87 -23.34
N VAL A 293 -18.97 36.99 -22.35
CA VAL A 293 -17.69 36.43 -21.86
C VAL A 293 -17.18 35.29 -22.74
N ALA A 294 -18.08 34.44 -23.24
CA ALA A 294 -17.72 33.39 -24.20
C ALA A 294 -17.33 34.01 -25.56
N GLU A 295 -18.04 35.08 -25.96
CA GLU A 295 -17.82 35.84 -27.19
C GLU A 295 -16.45 36.52 -27.18
N ALA A 296 -16.14 37.29 -26.12
CA ALA A 296 -14.83 37.93 -25.97
C ALA A 296 -13.67 36.90 -25.87
N THR A 297 -13.93 35.71 -25.31
CA THR A 297 -12.95 34.61 -25.31
C THR A 297 -12.76 34.05 -26.72
N ALA A 298 -13.82 33.91 -27.52
CA ALA A 298 -13.70 33.52 -28.93
C ALA A 298 -12.92 34.56 -29.75
N ASP A 299 -13.10 35.85 -29.49
CA ASP A 299 -12.33 36.91 -30.16
C ASP A 299 -10.84 36.86 -29.80
N TRP A 300 -10.52 36.58 -28.54
CA TRP A 300 -9.13 36.30 -28.15
C TRP A 300 -8.56 35.09 -28.91
N VAL A 301 -9.33 34.00 -29.05
CA VAL A 301 -8.90 32.82 -29.81
C VAL A 301 -8.69 33.15 -31.29
N ARG A 302 -9.64 33.82 -31.95
CA ARG A 302 -9.54 34.24 -33.36
C ARG A 302 -8.31 35.12 -33.62
N HIS A 303 -7.97 35.99 -32.67
CA HIS A 303 -6.80 36.85 -32.77
C HIS A 303 -5.47 36.09 -32.62
N ASN A 304 -5.38 35.15 -31.68
CA ASN A 304 -4.13 34.45 -31.36
C ASN A 304 -3.92 33.15 -32.16
N HIS A 305 -5.00 32.55 -32.65
CA HIS A 305 -5.05 31.27 -33.37
C HIS A 305 -6.04 31.38 -34.56
N PRO A 306 -5.72 32.18 -35.60
CA PRO A 306 -6.66 32.48 -36.69
C PRO A 306 -7.10 31.24 -37.49
N ASP A 307 -6.29 30.18 -37.52
CA ASP A 307 -6.60 28.92 -38.20
C ASP A 307 -7.56 28.02 -37.39
N LEU A 308 -7.92 28.38 -36.15
CA LEU A 308 -8.84 27.62 -35.31
C LEU A 308 -10.31 27.98 -35.58
N THR A 309 -11.11 26.97 -35.94
CA THR A 309 -12.55 27.13 -36.10
C THR A 309 -13.25 27.22 -34.74
N ILE A 310 -13.78 28.41 -34.41
CA ILE A 310 -14.80 28.57 -33.36
C ILE A 310 -16.16 28.12 -33.95
N ALA A 311 -16.66 26.99 -33.47
CA ALA A 311 -17.92 26.40 -33.89
C ALA A 311 -19.15 27.14 -33.34
N GLY A 312 -19.02 27.75 -32.16
CA GLY A 312 -20.06 28.57 -31.54
C GLY A 312 -19.69 29.04 -30.14
N THR A 313 -20.49 29.98 -29.62
CA THR A 313 -20.40 30.49 -28.24
C THR A 313 -21.79 30.55 -27.62
N HIS A 314 -21.88 30.37 -26.30
CA HIS A 314 -23.10 30.60 -25.53
C HIS A 314 -22.76 30.92 -24.07
N HIS A 315 -23.55 31.75 -23.39
CA HIS A 315 -23.35 32.06 -21.97
C HIS A 315 -23.77 30.92 -21.04
N GLY A 316 -23.31 30.94 -19.78
CA GLY A 316 -23.65 29.93 -18.76
C GLY A 316 -24.95 30.17 -17.99
N TYR A 317 -25.62 31.30 -18.24
CA TYR A 317 -26.83 31.72 -17.53
C TYR A 317 -28.09 31.44 -18.35
N PHE A 318 -28.30 30.17 -18.66
CA PHE A 318 -29.54 29.66 -19.27
C PHE A 318 -30.33 28.80 -18.27
N ASP A 319 -31.64 28.69 -18.48
CA ASP A 319 -32.56 27.88 -17.69
C ASP A 319 -32.80 26.46 -18.27
N ALA A 320 -33.65 25.68 -17.60
CA ALA A 320 -33.96 24.30 -17.99
C ALA A 320 -34.85 24.17 -19.24
N ALA A 321 -35.53 25.24 -19.67
CA ALA A 321 -36.27 25.28 -20.93
C ALA A 321 -35.33 25.57 -22.11
N GLU A 322 -34.39 26.49 -21.92
CA GLU A 322 -33.34 26.86 -22.89
C GLU A 322 -32.29 25.75 -23.10
N GLU A 323 -32.04 24.92 -22.08
CA GLU A 323 -31.00 23.88 -22.11
C GLU A 323 -31.06 22.96 -23.35
N LYS A 324 -32.25 22.55 -23.79
CA LYS A 324 -32.43 21.74 -25.01
C LYS A 324 -31.96 22.48 -26.26
N GLN A 325 -32.27 23.77 -26.35
CA GLN A 325 -31.83 24.63 -27.46
C GLN A 325 -30.31 24.80 -27.47
N VAL A 326 -29.67 24.94 -26.29
CA VAL A 326 -28.21 25.01 -26.17
C VAL A 326 -27.55 23.70 -26.63
N ILE A 327 -28.06 22.55 -26.21
CA ILE A 327 -27.55 21.23 -26.66
C ILE A 327 -27.69 21.08 -28.18
N GLU A 328 -28.81 21.54 -28.75
CA GLU A 328 -29.06 21.47 -30.20
C GLU A 328 -28.18 22.45 -31.00
N GLN A 329 -27.90 23.65 -30.48
CA GLN A 329 -26.90 24.57 -31.05
C GLN A 329 -25.50 23.95 -31.07
N ILE A 330 -25.08 23.31 -29.98
CA ILE A 330 -23.79 22.61 -29.91
C ILE A 330 -23.75 21.48 -30.96
N ARG A 331 -24.81 20.67 -31.05
CA ARG A 331 -24.91 19.59 -32.05
C ARG A 331 -24.87 20.12 -33.48
N ALA A 332 -25.61 21.18 -33.79
CA ALA A 332 -25.65 21.82 -35.10
C ALA A 332 -24.29 22.39 -35.51
N SER A 333 -23.51 22.92 -34.54
CA SER A 333 -22.16 23.47 -34.78
C SER A 333 -21.13 22.43 -35.24
N ARG A 334 -21.38 21.13 -34.96
CA ARG A 334 -20.41 20.04 -35.15
C ARG A 334 -19.04 20.33 -34.52
N ALA A 335 -19.05 20.83 -33.29
CA ALA A 335 -17.83 21.03 -32.52
C ALA A 335 -17.19 19.68 -32.14
N ASP A 336 -15.85 19.60 -32.18
CA ASP A 336 -15.15 18.41 -31.68
C ASP A 336 -14.90 18.53 -30.17
N VAL A 337 -14.60 19.75 -29.71
CA VAL A 337 -14.23 20.07 -28.33
C VAL A 337 -15.16 21.14 -27.76
N LEU A 338 -15.70 20.89 -26.57
CA LEU A 338 -16.57 21.78 -25.81
C LEU A 338 -15.89 22.23 -24.51
N LEU A 339 -15.79 23.54 -24.28
CA LEU A 339 -15.34 24.09 -22.99
C LEU A 339 -16.53 24.64 -22.22
N VAL A 340 -16.69 24.21 -20.97
CA VAL A 340 -17.82 24.59 -20.11
C VAL A 340 -17.34 25.39 -18.90
N ALA A 341 -17.62 26.69 -18.91
CA ALA A 341 -17.23 27.69 -17.91
C ALA A 341 -18.41 28.09 -17.01
N MET A 342 -19.08 27.09 -16.40
CA MET A 342 -20.22 27.32 -15.49
C MET A 342 -19.87 27.23 -14.00
N GLY A 343 -18.64 26.83 -13.68
CA GLY A 343 -18.16 26.62 -12.31
C GLY A 343 -18.51 25.22 -11.78
N ALA A 344 -17.62 24.68 -10.94
CA ALA A 344 -17.89 23.44 -10.22
C ALA A 344 -18.94 23.66 -9.12
N PRO A 345 -19.88 22.72 -8.88
CA PRO A 345 -20.02 21.42 -9.56
C PRO A 345 -20.86 21.46 -10.85
N ARG A 346 -21.55 22.57 -11.16
CA ARG A 346 -22.55 22.65 -12.25
C ARG A 346 -21.97 22.24 -13.60
N GLN A 347 -20.76 22.67 -13.92
CA GLN A 347 -20.14 22.40 -15.22
C GLN A 347 -19.86 20.90 -15.44
N GLU A 348 -19.33 20.17 -14.46
CA GLU A 348 -19.03 18.74 -14.63
C GLU A 348 -20.30 17.90 -14.67
N LEU A 349 -21.32 18.24 -13.85
CA LEU A 349 -22.62 17.55 -13.86
C LEU A 349 -23.31 17.73 -15.22
N TRP A 350 -23.38 18.97 -15.72
CA TRP A 350 -23.97 19.26 -17.02
C TRP A 350 -23.23 18.56 -18.17
N ILE A 351 -21.89 18.51 -18.12
CA ILE A 351 -21.09 17.76 -19.11
C ILE A 351 -21.49 16.27 -19.09
N HIS A 352 -21.55 15.67 -17.91
CA HIS A 352 -21.85 14.25 -17.75
C HIS A 352 -23.25 13.89 -18.26
N GLU A 353 -24.23 14.77 -18.05
CA GLU A 353 -25.63 14.52 -18.39
C GLU A 353 -25.95 14.82 -19.88
N HIS A 354 -25.22 15.75 -20.51
CA HIS A 354 -25.63 16.30 -21.82
C HIS A 354 -24.55 16.32 -22.91
N ALA A 355 -23.26 16.36 -22.57
CA ALA A 355 -22.24 16.64 -23.58
C ALA A 355 -22.07 15.50 -24.60
N GLU A 356 -22.08 14.24 -24.17
CA GLU A 356 -22.04 13.09 -25.10
C GLU A 356 -23.22 13.13 -26.09
N ASN A 357 -24.41 13.44 -25.59
CA ASN A 357 -25.63 13.59 -26.39
C ASN A 357 -25.58 14.79 -27.36
N SER A 358 -24.76 15.81 -27.09
CA SER A 358 -24.54 16.93 -28.02
C SER A 358 -23.68 16.54 -29.24
N GLY A 359 -23.03 15.38 -29.23
CA GLY A 359 -22.23 14.86 -30.35
C GLY A 359 -20.78 15.33 -30.38
N VAL A 360 -20.35 16.14 -29.39
CA VAL A 360 -18.94 16.51 -29.22
C VAL A 360 -18.11 15.31 -28.75
N ARG A 361 -16.82 15.27 -29.11
CA ARG A 361 -15.90 14.19 -28.73
C ARG A 361 -15.23 14.40 -27.39
N VAL A 362 -14.94 15.66 -27.04
CA VAL A 362 -14.27 16.03 -25.80
C VAL A 362 -15.02 17.18 -25.13
N ALA A 363 -15.30 17.08 -23.83
CA ALA A 363 -15.91 18.15 -23.07
C ALA A 363 -15.16 18.39 -21.76
N MET A 364 -14.92 19.67 -21.43
CA MET A 364 -14.02 20.06 -20.34
C MET A 364 -14.63 21.13 -19.45
N GLY A 365 -14.67 20.88 -18.14
CA GLY A 365 -15.10 21.87 -17.14
C GLY A 365 -13.96 22.84 -16.85
N VAL A 366 -14.05 24.09 -17.31
CA VAL A 366 -12.92 25.05 -17.25
C VAL A 366 -13.08 26.16 -16.20
N GLY A 367 -14.22 26.25 -15.52
CA GLY A 367 -14.45 27.23 -14.45
C GLY A 367 -14.30 28.67 -14.94
N GLY A 368 -13.64 29.51 -14.13
CA GLY A 368 -13.37 30.92 -14.46
C GLY A 368 -12.30 31.16 -15.53
N LEU A 369 -11.98 30.17 -16.37
CA LEU A 369 -10.99 30.31 -17.45
C LEU A 369 -11.30 31.50 -18.36
N PHE A 370 -12.56 31.64 -18.78
CA PHE A 370 -12.98 32.65 -19.74
C PHE A 370 -12.80 34.08 -19.21
N ASP A 371 -12.94 34.33 -17.90
CA ASP A 371 -12.73 35.67 -17.32
C ASP A 371 -11.29 36.19 -17.50
N PHE A 372 -10.29 35.32 -17.69
CA PHE A 372 -8.91 35.72 -17.98
C PHE A 372 -8.71 36.09 -19.46
N TYR A 373 -9.33 35.32 -20.37
CA TYR A 373 -9.15 35.47 -21.80
C TYR A 373 -10.09 36.52 -22.42
N ALA A 374 -11.26 36.73 -21.81
CA ALA A 374 -12.13 37.89 -22.02
C ALA A 374 -11.60 39.19 -21.35
N GLY A 375 -10.43 39.17 -20.71
CA GLY A 375 -9.78 40.35 -20.12
C GLY A 375 -10.44 40.94 -18.87
N ARG A 376 -11.44 40.27 -18.28
CA ARG A 376 -12.21 40.75 -17.11
C ARG A 376 -11.41 40.72 -15.81
N ILE A 377 -10.54 39.73 -15.65
CA ILE A 377 -9.70 39.57 -14.46
C ILE A 377 -8.23 39.42 -14.88
N PRO A 378 -7.29 40.23 -14.36
CA PRO A 378 -5.88 40.06 -14.69
C PRO A 378 -5.34 38.75 -14.12
N ARG A 379 -4.48 38.07 -14.87
CA ARG A 379 -3.76 36.87 -14.41
C ARG A 379 -2.65 37.25 -13.43
N ALA A 380 -2.28 36.33 -12.53
CA ALA A 380 -1.18 36.57 -11.62
C ALA A 380 0.15 36.82 -12.37
N PRO A 381 0.95 37.83 -11.95
CA PRO A 381 2.31 38.04 -12.46
C PRO A 381 3.13 36.76 -12.48
N GLN A 382 3.94 36.57 -13.52
CA GLN A 382 4.73 35.36 -13.76
C GLN A 382 5.59 34.97 -12.55
N TRP A 383 6.21 35.94 -11.87
CA TRP A 383 7.02 35.68 -10.67
C TRP A 383 6.21 35.13 -9.48
N LEU A 384 4.93 35.53 -9.32
CA LEU A 384 4.02 35.00 -8.29
C LEU A 384 3.59 33.58 -8.62
N ARG A 385 3.33 33.31 -9.91
CA ARG A 385 3.08 31.95 -10.41
C ARG A 385 4.29 31.06 -10.12
N GLU A 386 5.49 31.52 -10.46
CA GLU A 386 6.81 30.88 -10.23
C GLU A 386 7.22 30.69 -8.76
N ILE A 387 6.42 31.18 -7.81
CA ILE A 387 6.53 30.81 -6.38
C ILE A 387 5.23 30.20 -5.84
N GLY A 388 4.36 29.68 -6.72
CA GLY A 388 3.12 29.00 -6.34
C GLY A 388 2.09 29.88 -5.62
N ALA A 389 2.25 31.21 -5.65
CA ALA A 389 1.48 32.19 -4.90
C ALA A 389 0.31 32.79 -5.70
N GLU A 390 -0.06 32.21 -6.85
CA GLU A 390 -1.22 32.66 -7.64
C GLU A 390 -2.52 32.71 -6.82
N TRP A 391 -2.70 31.81 -5.85
CA TRP A 391 -3.86 31.80 -4.95
C TRP A 391 -3.91 33.02 -4.01
N LEU A 392 -2.77 33.59 -3.59
CA LEU A 392 -2.72 34.83 -2.81
C LEU A 392 -3.15 36.03 -3.67
N TYR A 393 -2.76 36.03 -4.95
CA TYR A 393 -3.18 37.08 -5.88
C TYR A 393 -4.69 37.00 -6.17
N ARG A 394 -5.26 35.79 -6.30
CA ARG A 394 -6.73 35.59 -6.38
C ARG A 394 -7.45 36.04 -5.12
N LEU A 395 -6.90 35.74 -3.94
CA LEU A 395 -7.45 36.21 -2.68
C LEU A 395 -7.42 37.74 -2.57
N TYR A 396 -6.38 38.40 -3.07
CA TYR A 396 -6.30 39.86 -3.12
C TYR A 396 -7.31 40.50 -4.09
N GLN A 397 -7.58 39.86 -5.23
CA GLN A 397 -8.55 40.35 -6.23
C GLN A 397 -10.01 40.25 -5.76
N GLU A 398 -10.39 39.14 -5.13
CA GLU A 398 -11.78 38.86 -4.72
C GLU A 398 -11.87 38.48 -3.24
N PRO A 399 -11.41 39.31 -2.29
CA PRO A 399 -11.22 38.92 -0.90
C PRO A 399 -12.49 38.38 -0.25
N GLY A 400 -13.63 39.05 -0.46
CA GLY A 400 -14.93 38.67 0.12
C GLY A 400 -15.45 37.29 -0.33
N ARG A 401 -15.09 36.83 -1.54
CA ARG A 401 -15.50 35.52 -2.09
C ARG A 401 -14.43 34.45 -1.85
N MET A 402 -13.17 34.79 -2.03
CA MET A 402 -12.05 33.84 -2.07
C MET A 402 -11.49 33.44 -0.70
N TRP A 403 -11.72 34.22 0.37
CA TRP A 403 -11.19 33.89 1.69
C TRP A 403 -11.66 32.54 2.22
N ARG A 404 -12.95 32.19 2.01
CA ARG A 404 -13.50 30.88 2.41
C ARG A 404 -12.85 29.75 1.65
N ARG A 405 -12.65 29.92 0.33
CA ARG A 405 -12.01 28.93 -0.55
C ARG A 405 -10.55 28.67 -0.16
N TYR A 406 -9.76 29.72 0.04
CA TYR A 406 -8.32 29.57 0.25
C TYR A 406 -7.87 29.43 1.70
N LEU A 407 -8.54 30.06 2.67
CA LEU A 407 -8.15 29.90 4.08
C LEU A 407 -8.83 28.65 4.67
N VAL A 408 -10.16 28.60 4.66
CA VAL A 408 -10.90 27.47 5.23
C VAL A 408 -10.81 26.22 4.35
N GLY A 409 -10.98 26.37 3.04
CA GLY A 409 -10.96 25.25 2.08
C GLY A 409 -9.60 24.56 1.99
N ASN A 410 -8.48 25.31 1.85
CA ASN A 410 -7.16 24.67 1.81
C ASN A 410 -6.82 23.97 3.13
N ILE A 411 -7.19 24.51 4.30
CA ILE A 411 -6.99 23.83 5.59
C ILE A 411 -7.80 22.52 5.61
N SER A 412 -9.09 22.57 5.29
CA SER A 412 -9.97 21.38 5.18
C SER A 412 -9.41 20.30 4.27
N PHE A 413 -8.88 20.69 3.09
CA PHE A 413 -8.27 19.80 2.13
C PHE A 413 -6.96 19.18 2.65
N MET A 414 -6.05 20.01 3.18
CA MET A 414 -4.76 19.53 3.69
C MET A 414 -4.94 18.60 4.90
N THR A 415 -5.92 18.87 5.77
CA THR A 415 -6.28 17.96 6.87
C THR A 415 -6.80 16.61 6.35
N ALA A 416 -7.63 16.59 5.30
CA ALA A 416 -8.11 15.35 4.71
C ALA A 416 -6.98 14.52 4.05
N VAL A 417 -6.11 15.19 3.30
CA VAL A 417 -4.91 14.58 2.69
C VAL A 417 -3.95 14.04 3.74
N LEU A 418 -3.81 14.72 4.88
CA LEU A 418 -3.06 14.21 6.01
C LEU A 418 -3.77 12.98 6.60
N MET A 419 -5.06 13.06 6.93
CA MET A 419 -5.84 11.89 7.39
C MET A 419 -5.67 10.68 6.46
N GLN A 420 -5.71 10.87 5.14
CA GLN A 420 -5.44 9.82 4.15
C GLN A 420 -4.04 9.21 4.25
N ARG A 421 -3.00 10.03 4.42
CA ARG A 421 -1.63 9.54 4.63
C ARG A 421 -1.52 8.73 5.93
N TRP A 422 -2.27 9.10 6.97
CA TRP A 422 -2.19 8.50 8.30
C TRP A 422 -3.07 7.24 8.46
N LEU A 423 -4.22 7.16 7.79
CA LEU A 423 -5.17 6.03 7.85
C LEU A 423 -4.91 4.94 6.80
N GLY A 424 -4.06 5.22 5.81
CA GLY A 424 -3.79 4.28 4.72
C GLY A 424 -4.84 4.33 3.61
N SER A 425 -4.52 3.69 2.48
CA SER A 425 -5.25 3.87 1.22
C SER A 425 -6.65 3.25 1.20
N VAL A 426 -6.98 2.39 2.17
CA VAL A 426 -8.08 1.44 2.11
C VAL A 426 -9.38 2.03 2.67
N GLU A 427 -9.30 2.83 3.75
CA GLU A 427 -10.49 3.38 4.41
C GLU A 427 -11.12 4.56 3.67
N LEU A 428 -10.32 5.39 2.97
CA LEU A 428 -10.85 6.63 2.40
C LEU A 428 -11.63 6.43 1.11
N ALA A 429 -11.44 5.35 0.36
CA ALA A 429 -12.36 4.97 -0.71
C ALA A 429 -13.75 4.57 -0.18
N GLN A 430 -13.86 4.16 1.09
CA GLN A 430 -15.12 3.82 1.75
C GLN A 430 -15.79 5.05 2.40
N LEU A 431 -14.99 5.95 3.00
CA LEU A 431 -15.46 7.26 3.49
C LEU A 431 -15.81 8.24 2.34
N ALA A 432 -15.33 7.95 1.12
CA ALA A 432 -15.62 8.67 -0.10
C ALA A 432 -17.01 8.42 -0.69
N GLY A 433 -17.98 7.85 0.03
CA GLY A 433 -19.38 7.67 -0.39
C GLY A 433 -19.58 7.45 -1.89
N ASP A 434 -19.11 6.31 -2.38
CA ASP A 434 -19.41 5.78 -3.72
C ASP A 434 -20.88 5.30 -3.75
N GLU A 435 -21.81 6.27 -3.68
CA GLU A 435 -23.26 6.06 -3.69
C GLU A 435 -23.85 6.29 -5.09
N SER A 436 -23.28 5.63 -6.11
CA SER A 436 -23.99 5.26 -7.36
C SER A 436 -23.13 4.29 -8.19
N VAL A 437 -23.38 2.98 -8.20
CA VAL A 437 -24.49 2.21 -7.64
C VAL A 437 -23.96 0.86 -7.17
N VAL A 438 -23.96 0.62 -5.86
CA VAL A 438 -24.34 -0.70 -5.34
C VAL A 438 -24.98 -0.50 -3.96
N SER A 439 -26.22 -0.96 -3.77
CA SER A 439 -26.69 -1.25 -2.41
C SER A 439 -25.76 -2.30 -1.81
N LEU A 440 -25.31 -2.09 -0.56
CA LEU A 440 -24.84 -3.22 0.24
C LEU A 440 -25.88 -4.32 0.13
N ALA A 441 -25.43 -5.56 -0.07
CA ALA A 441 -26.31 -6.72 -0.05
C ALA A 441 -27.21 -6.65 1.20
N PRO A 442 -28.51 -6.98 1.11
CA PRO A 442 -29.48 -6.72 2.16
C PRO A 442 -28.92 -7.08 3.54
N GLN A 443 -29.03 -6.14 4.49
CA GLN A 443 -28.37 -6.19 5.80
C GLN A 443 -28.91 -7.31 6.69
N ALA A 444 -28.65 -8.56 6.31
CA ALA A 444 -28.91 -9.73 7.12
C ALA A 444 -28.07 -9.63 8.39
N LYS A 445 -28.76 -9.29 9.48
CA LYS A 445 -28.18 -9.18 10.83
C LYS A 445 -27.57 -10.49 11.32
N ARG A 446 -27.82 -11.61 10.62
CA ARG A 446 -27.47 -12.97 11.03
C ARG A 446 -26.68 -13.68 9.93
N ALA A 447 -25.66 -14.43 10.34
CA ALA A 447 -24.88 -15.30 9.47
C ALA A 447 -24.71 -16.70 10.06
N MET A 448 -24.62 -17.69 9.17
CA MET A 448 -24.10 -19.01 9.45
C MET A 448 -22.79 -19.20 8.70
N LEU A 449 -21.70 -19.21 9.47
CA LEU A 449 -20.35 -19.43 8.97
C LEU A 449 -20.04 -20.92 9.11
N LEU A 450 -20.00 -21.60 7.97
CA LEU A 450 -19.79 -23.03 7.84
C LEU A 450 -18.28 -23.29 7.86
N MET A 451 -17.81 -23.84 8.97
CA MET A 451 -16.46 -24.41 9.04
C MET A 451 -16.44 -25.75 8.30
N ASP A 452 -15.25 -26.19 7.92
CA ASP A 452 -15.08 -27.47 7.26
C ASP A 452 -15.62 -28.65 8.12
N PHE A 453 -16.22 -29.62 7.45
CA PHE A 453 -16.80 -30.85 7.99
C PHE A 453 -16.01 -32.04 7.41
N PRO A 454 -14.90 -32.43 8.02
CA PRO A 454 -13.87 -33.16 7.34
C PRO A 454 -14.22 -34.65 7.21
N ALA A 455 -13.59 -35.27 6.22
CA ALA A 455 -13.12 -36.63 6.33
C ALA A 455 -11.86 -36.80 5.48
N SER A 456 -10.82 -37.42 6.05
CA SER A 456 -9.65 -38.04 5.39
C SER A 456 -8.46 -37.19 4.91
N ASP A 457 -8.41 -35.87 5.11
CA ASP A 457 -7.15 -35.12 4.93
C ASP A 457 -6.15 -35.44 6.07
N ALA A 458 -5.38 -36.53 5.88
CA ALA A 458 -4.42 -37.06 6.84
C ALA A 458 -3.31 -36.06 7.25
N TRP A 459 -3.14 -34.99 6.48
CA TRP A 459 -2.17 -33.92 6.71
C TRP A 459 -2.68 -32.80 7.66
N MET A 460 -3.97 -32.82 8.04
CA MET A 460 -4.63 -31.84 8.93
C MET A 460 -5.11 -32.48 10.25
N ALA A 461 -4.37 -33.45 10.79
CA ALA A 461 -4.75 -34.11 12.04
C ALA A 461 -4.65 -33.20 13.28
N GLY A 462 -5.47 -33.46 14.31
CA GLY A 462 -5.39 -32.79 15.61
C GLY A 462 -6.15 -31.46 15.72
N GLU A 463 -5.64 -30.51 16.49
CA GLU A 463 -6.26 -29.19 16.72
C GLU A 463 -6.34 -28.29 15.48
N GLU A 464 -5.64 -28.66 14.41
CA GLU A 464 -5.57 -27.92 13.14
C GLU A 464 -6.52 -28.51 12.08
N SER A 465 -7.42 -29.40 12.49
CA SER A 465 -8.43 -30.11 11.67
C SER A 465 -9.52 -29.22 11.04
N ASN A 466 -9.21 -27.95 10.77
CA ASN A 466 -10.05 -27.07 10.00
C ASN A 466 -9.21 -26.12 9.14
N HIS A 467 -9.44 -26.13 7.83
CA HIS A 467 -8.73 -25.28 6.87
C HIS A 467 -8.86 -23.77 7.18
N ALA A 468 -9.98 -23.34 7.79
CA ALA A 468 -10.15 -21.94 8.21
C ALA A 468 -9.23 -21.51 9.38
N LEU A 469 -8.55 -22.46 10.04
CA LEU A 469 -7.54 -22.21 11.07
C LEU A 469 -6.11 -22.11 10.51
N LEU A 470 -5.90 -22.31 9.20
CA LEU A 470 -4.61 -22.06 8.56
C LEU A 470 -4.30 -20.55 8.52
N PRO A 471 -3.03 -20.13 8.70
CA PRO A 471 -2.68 -18.73 8.70
C PRO A 471 -2.71 -18.10 7.30
N LEU A 472 -3.31 -16.92 7.25
CA LEU A 472 -3.34 -15.98 6.14
C LEU A 472 -2.72 -14.66 6.63
N GLY A 473 -1.38 -14.64 6.67
CA GLY A 473 -0.61 -13.63 7.40
C GLY A 473 -0.39 -14.01 8.86
N ASP A 474 -0.48 -13.06 9.80
CA ASP A 474 -0.38 -13.32 11.25
C ASP A 474 -1.67 -13.91 11.88
N ARG A 475 -2.75 -14.06 11.10
CA ARG A 475 -4.06 -14.53 11.59
C ARG A 475 -4.59 -15.74 10.82
N PRO A 476 -5.39 -16.60 11.47
CA PRO A 476 -6.22 -17.59 10.78
C PRO A 476 -7.15 -16.97 9.74
N LEU A 477 -7.36 -17.65 8.61
CA LEU A 477 -8.33 -17.29 7.57
C LEU A 477 -9.72 -16.94 8.13
N LEU A 478 -10.15 -17.65 9.19
CA LEU A 478 -11.37 -17.42 9.95
C LEU A 478 -11.58 -15.94 10.35
N TYR A 479 -10.51 -15.23 10.73
CA TYR A 479 -10.60 -13.82 11.11
C TYR A 479 -11.06 -12.97 9.93
N ARG A 480 -10.54 -13.22 8.72
CA ARG A 480 -10.85 -12.42 7.53
C ARG A 480 -12.31 -12.58 7.10
N SER A 481 -12.86 -13.78 7.24
CA SER A 481 -14.28 -14.06 7.02
C SER A 481 -15.19 -13.36 8.05
N LEU A 482 -14.78 -13.29 9.32
CA LEU A 482 -15.50 -12.55 10.37
C LEU A 482 -15.38 -11.03 10.19
N GLU A 483 -14.20 -10.52 9.82
CA GLU A 483 -13.97 -9.11 9.45
C GLU A 483 -14.85 -8.69 8.26
N SER A 484 -14.99 -9.57 7.26
CA SER A 484 -15.83 -9.29 6.10
C SER A 484 -17.33 -9.30 6.43
N LEU A 485 -17.79 -10.23 7.28
CA LEU A 485 -19.15 -10.23 7.83
C LEU A 485 -19.43 -8.98 8.70
N ALA A 486 -18.44 -8.53 9.49
CA ALA A 486 -18.55 -7.33 10.30
C ALA A 486 -18.68 -6.07 9.42
N GLY A 487 -17.86 -5.97 8.38
CA GLY A 487 -17.90 -4.88 7.40
C GLY A 487 -19.22 -4.81 6.61
N MET A 488 -19.97 -5.91 6.51
CA MET A 488 -21.33 -5.94 5.92
C MET A 488 -22.46 -5.69 6.94
N GLY A 489 -22.14 -5.36 8.21
CA GLY A 489 -23.12 -5.02 9.23
C GLY A 489 -23.80 -6.23 9.89
N CYS A 490 -23.23 -7.43 9.80
CA CYS A 490 -23.75 -8.61 10.50
C CYS A 490 -23.61 -8.46 12.02
N GLN A 491 -24.66 -8.80 12.76
CA GLN A 491 -24.78 -8.59 14.22
C GLN A 491 -24.65 -9.88 15.03
N GLU A 492 -25.01 -11.03 14.44
CA GLU A 492 -24.92 -12.36 15.05
C GLU A 492 -24.33 -13.35 14.03
N VAL A 493 -23.21 -14.00 14.37
CA VAL A 493 -22.60 -15.05 13.54
C VAL A 493 -22.61 -16.36 14.31
N ARG A 494 -23.19 -17.40 13.71
CA ARG A 494 -23.16 -18.77 14.22
C ARG A 494 -22.14 -19.57 13.43
N ILE A 495 -21.06 -19.93 14.10
CA ILE A 495 -20.02 -20.78 13.56
C ILE A 495 -20.44 -22.24 13.77
N LEU A 496 -20.61 -22.96 12.67
CA LEU A 496 -20.99 -24.37 12.67
C LEU A 496 -19.74 -25.21 12.36
N ALA A 497 -19.25 -25.99 13.32
CA ALA A 497 -18.02 -26.79 13.17
C ALA A 497 -18.13 -28.19 13.81
N SER A 498 -17.51 -29.20 13.20
CA SER A 498 -17.42 -30.56 13.77
C SER A 498 -16.13 -30.81 14.57
N HIS A 499 -15.03 -30.14 14.22
CA HIS A 499 -13.73 -30.26 14.90
C HIS A 499 -13.12 -28.87 15.18
N GLY A 500 -11.97 -28.82 15.85
CA GLY A 500 -11.28 -27.56 16.19
C GLY A 500 -12.01 -26.66 17.20
N LEU A 501 -13.16 -27.08 17.76
CA LEU A 501 -14.08 -26.26 18.56
C LEU A 501 -13.43 -25.48 19.72
N GLY A 502 -12.41 -26.05 20.37
CA GLY A 502 -11.64 -25.38 21.43
C GLY A 502 -10.88 -24.17 20.88
N ARG A 503 -9.98 -24.41 19.90
CA ARG A 503 -9.21 -23.37 19.22
C ARG A 503 -10.12 -22.34 18.56
N ILE A 504 -11.19 -22.74 17.88
CA ILE A 504 -12.18 -21.81 17.29
C ILE A 504 -12.75 -20.87 18.36
N ARG A 505 -13.14 -21.38 19.54
CA ARG A 505 -13.68 -20.56 20.64
C ARG A 505 -12.65 -19.63 21.26
N GLU A 506 -11.40 -20.08 21.42
CA GLU A 506 -10.30 -19.23 21.89
C GLU A 506 -10.00 -18.09 20.91
N GLU A 507 -9.96 -18.41 19.62
CA GLU A 507 -9.68 -17.46 18.55
C GLU A 507 -10.77 -16.39 18.41
N VAL A 508 -12.06 -16.78 18.40
CA VAL A 508 -13.18 -15.84 18.16
C VAL A 508 -13.75 -15.21 19.43
N GLY A 509 -13.60 -15.86 20.58
CA GLY A 509 -14.20 -15.45 21.85
C GLY A 509 -15.72 -15.29 21.74
N THR A 510 -16.24 -14.18 22.30
CA THR A 510 -17.66 -13.80 22.22
C THR A 510 -18.05 -13.06 20.94
N GLY A 511 -17.08 -12.79 20.05
CA GLY A 511 -17.27 -11.93 18.89
C GLY A 511 -17.13 -10.44 19.14
N ALA A 512 -17.05 -10.00 20.41
CA ALA A 512 -17.08 -8.58 20.79
C ALA A 512 -16.04 -7.68 20.07
N ARG A 513 -14.90 -8.24 19.67
CA ARG A 513 -13.86 -7.53 18.90
C ARG A 513 -14.30 -7.07 17.50
N TRP A 514 -15.32 -7.73 16.93
CA TRP A 514 -15.92 -7.41 15.63
C TRP A 514 -17.27 -6.68 15.77
N GLY A 515 -17.66 -6.28 16.99
CA GLY A 515 -18.94 -5.61 17.24
C GLY A 515 -20.19 -6.50 17.08
N MET A 516 -20.01 -7.81 17.01
CA MET A 516 -21.06 -8.82 16.78
C MET A 516 -21.07 -9.89 17.87
N ALA A 517 -22.18 -10.59 18.04
CA ALA A 517 -22.25 -11.81 18.82
C ALA A 517 -21.77 -13.00 17.98
N VAL A 518 -20.65 -13.64 18.36
CA VAL A 518 -20.19 -14.88 17.74
C VAL A 518 -20.53 -16.05 18.67
N THR A 519 -21.20 -17.08 18.14
CA THR A 519 -21.46 -18.34 18.85
C THR A 519 -20.87 -19.52 18.07
N VAL A 520 -20.36 -20.53 18.78
CA VAL A 520 -19.70 -21.70 18.17
C VAL A 520 -20.46 -22.98 18.53
N GLU A 521 -21.27 -23.45 17.59
CA GLU A 521 -22.10 -24.65 17.72
C GLU A 521 -21.37 -25.90 17.18
N ALA A 522 -21.39 -26.97 17.98
CA ALA A 522 -20.92 -28.28 17.56
C ALA A 522 -21.98 -28.98 16.68
N VAL A 523 -21.54 -29.58 15.57
CA VAL A 523 -22.41 -30.22 14.58
C VAL A 523 -21.73 -31.46 14.01
N ARG A 524 -22.48 -32.54 13.75
CA ARG A 524 -21.90 -33.86 13.38
C ARG A 524 -21.50 -34.01 11.91
N GLY A 525 -21.47 -32.92 11.14
CA GLY A 525 -21.20 -32.93 9.69
C GLY A 525 -22.16 -32.03 8.91
N CYS A 526 -21.93 -31.92 7.59
CA CYS A 526 -22.72 -31.13 6.64
C CYS A 526 -24.25 -31.35 6.78
N ALA A 527 -24.70 -32.59 7.00
CA ALA A 527 -26.12 -32.91 7.17
C ALA A 527 -26.75 -32.35 8.47
N ASP A 528 -25.96 -32.20 9.54
CA ASP A 528 -26.40 -31.58 10.80
C ASP A 528 -26.40 -30.05 10.66
N ALA A 529 -25.37 -29.49 10.00
CA ALA A 529 -25.30 -28.07 9.67
C ALA A 529 -26.46 -27.60 8.77
N ARG A 530 -26.83 -28.36 7.73
CA ARG A 530 -28.02 -28.09 6.90
C ARG A 530 -29.29 -28.02 7.74
N LYS A 531 -29.46 -28.90 8.73
CA LYS A 531 -30.59 -28.88 9.68
C LYS A 531 -30.55 -27.66 10.61
N ARG A 532 -29.38 -27.13 10.98
CA ARG A 532 -29.25 -25.88 11.75
C ARG A 532 -29.70 -24.67 10.93
N ILE A 533 -29.29 -24.58 9.65
CA ILE A 533 -29.74 -23.54 8.72
C ILE A 533 -31.27 -23.63 8.52
N GLU A 534 -31.81 -24.83 8.26
CA GLU A 534 -33.24 -25.05 8.04
C GLU A 534 -34.11 -24.67 9.26
N ARG A 535 -33.63 -24.98 10.47
CA ARG A 535 -34.35 -24.71 11.73
C ARG A 535 -34.25 -23.26 12.21
N THR A 536 -33.41 -22.43 11.59
CA THR A 536 -33.27 -21.03 12.01
C THR A 536 -34.53 -20.26 11.62
N LYS A 537 -35.21 -19.64 12.60
CA LYS A 537 -36.41 -18.85 12.35
C LYS A 537 -36.02 -17.54 11.63
N LEU A 538 -36.61 -17.29 10.48
CA LEU A 538 -36.51 -16.07 9.68
C LEU A 538 -37.93 -15.57 9.41
N GLY A 539 -38.16 -14.27 9.42
CA GLY A 539 -39.38 -13.66 8.87
C GLY A 539 -39.41 -13.73 7.33
N ASP A 540 -40.56 -13.44 6.73
CA ASP A 540 -40.76 -13.55 5.27
C ASP A 540 -39.91 -12.56 4.44
N ASP A 541 -39.49 -11.46 5.08
CA ASP A 541 -38.56 -10.45 4.54
C ASP A 541 -37.15 -10.51 5.14
N GLU A 542 -36.85 -11.52 5.98
CA GLU A 542 -35.50 -11.72 6.50
C GLU A 542 -34.70 -12.71 5.65
N SER A 543 -33.42 -12.39 5.44
CA SER A 543 -32.40 -13.28 4.90
C SER A 543 -31.32 -13.60 5.94
N ILE A 544 -30.58 -14.67 5.69
CA ILE A 544 -29.39 -15.06 6.48
C ILE A 544 -28.20 -15.21 5.54
N TRP A 545 -27.04 -14.72 5.97
CA TRP A 545 -25.79 -15.03 5.30
C TRP A 545 -25.45 -16.51 5.50
N VAL A 546 -25.08 -17.21 4.43
CA VAL A 546 -24.47 -18.54 4.50
C VAL A 546 -23.10 -18.47 3.82
N VAL A 547 -22.06 -18.70 4.62
CA VAL A 547 -20.68 -18.42 4.22
C VAL A 547 -19.79 -19.62 4.49
N ARG A 548 -18.97 -20.02 3.52
CA ARG A 548 -17.89 -20.99 3.67
C ARG A 548 -16.66 -20.32 4.26
N ALA A 549 -16.13 -20.87 5.35
CA ALA A 549 -14.98 -20.28 6.05
C ALA A 549 -13.63 -20.51 5.34
N ASP A 550 -13.54 -21.52 4.48
CA ASP A 550 -12.38 -21.87 3.65
C ASP A 550 -12.32 -21.12 2.30
N HIS A 551 -13.28 -20.24 2.04
CA HIS A 551 -13.38 -19.41 0.83
C HIS A 551 -13.57 -17.95 1.23
N TRP A 552 -12.49 -17.18 1.30
CA TRP A 552 -12.57 -15.79 1.74
C TRP A 552 -12.75 -14.81 0.57
N LEU A 553 -13.71 -13.90 0.72
CA LEU A 553 -13.83 -12.67 -0.06
C LEU A 553 -13.76 -11.46 0.88
N PRO A 554 -13.05 -10.39 0.49
CA PRO A 554 -13.11 -9.12 1.22
C PRO A 554 -14.51 -8.51 1.08
N ALA A 555 -15.01 -7.83 2.11
CA ALA A 555 -16.36 -7.22 2.10
C ALA A 555 -16.61 -6.33 0.87
N GLN A 556 -15.59 -5.64 0.35
CA GLN A 556 -15.70 -4.77 -0.82
C GLN A 556 -15.95 -5.54 -2.13
N ALA A 557 -15.72 -6.86 -2.17
CA ALA A 557 -16.04 -7.74 -3.30
C ALA A 557 -17.45 -8.37 -3.21
N ILE A 558 -18.10 -8.28 -2.04
CA ILE A 558 -19.46 -8.81 -1.80
C ILE A 558 -20.44 -7.64 -1.89
N ARG A 559 -20.79 -7.28 -3.13
CA ARG A 559 -21.68 -6.17 -3.46
C ARG A 559 -22.88 -6.66 -4.27
N GLY A 560 -24.04 -6.00 -4.11
CA GLY A 560 -25.25 -6.24 -4.91
C GLY A 560 -26.19 -7.29 -4.34
N GLY A 561 -27.22 -7.64 -5.10
CA GLY A 561 -28.18 -8.71 -4.75
C GLY A 561 -29.37 -8.27 -3.92
N ASP A 562 -30.48 -8.99 -4.08
CA ASP A 562 -31.63 -8.94 -3.18
C ASP A 562 -31.52 -10.04 -2.09
N LYS A 563 -32.57 -10.27 -1.30
CA LYS A 563 -32.63 -11.22 -0.16
C LYS A 563 -32.35 -12.69 -0.49
N ASN A 564 -32.18 -13.03 -1.78
CA ASN A 564 -32.02 -14.36 -2.33
C ASN A 564 -30.87 -14.40 -3.37
N ALA A 565 -29.63 -14.25 -2.91
CA ALA A 565 -28.45 -14.05 -3.76
C ALA A 565 -27.33 -15.07 -3.53
N VAL A 566 -26.54 -15.33 -4.57
CA VAL A 566 -25.33 -16.15 -4.53
C VAL A 566 -24.22 -15.47 -5.33
N TRP A 567 -23.05 -15.29 -4.71
CA TRP A 567 -21.89 -14.71 -5.39
C TRP A 567 -21.14 -15.80 -6.15
N VAL A 568 -20.78 -15.49 -7.39
CA VAL A 568 -20.21 -16.43 -8.35
C VAL A 568 -19.01 -15.82 -9.07
N TYR A 569 -18.06 -16.67 -9.42
CA TYR A 569 -16.88 -16.31 -10.21
C TYR A 569 -16.70 -17.31 -11.35
N LEU A 570 -15.96 -16.94 -12.39
CA LEU A 570 -15.50 -17.88 -13.41
C LEU A 570 -14.16 -18.46 -12.94
N ASP A 571 -14.04 -19.78 -12.92
CA ASP A 571 -12.75 -20.44 -12.72
C ASP A 571 -11.93 -20.50 -14.02
N ASP A 572 -10.72 -21.05 -13.95
CA ASP A 572 -9.82 -21.16 -15.10
C ASP A 572 -10.39 -22.01 -16.25
N THR A 573 -11.37 -22.89 -15.95
CA THR A 573 -12.12 -23.67 -16.95
C THR A 573 -13.28 -22.90 -17.57
N HIS A 574 -13.43 -21.62 -17.22
CA HIS A 574 -14.55 -20.73 -17.58
C HIS A 574 -15.89 -21.25 -17.07
N SER A 575 -15.89 -22.07 -16.02
CA SER A 575 -17.11 -22.59 -15.40
C SER A 575 -17.55 -21.67 -14.25
N LEU A 576 -18.86 -21.49 -14.11
CA LEU A 576 -19.43 -20.58 -13.12
C LEU A 576 -19.48 -21.25 -11.74
N GLN A 577 -18.54 -20.88 -10.87
CA GLN A 577 -18.35 -21.45 -9.55
C GLN A 577 -18.96 -20.57 -8.45
N TRP A 578 -19.46 -21.21 -7.39
CA TRP A 578 -19.88 -20.51 -6.17
C TRP A 578 -18.65 -19.99 -5.42
N THR A 579 -18.66 -18.73 -5.01
CA THR A 579 -17.57 -18.14 -4.21
C THR A 579 -17.52 -18.64 -2.77
N GLY A 580 -18.52 -19.40 -2.33
CA GLY A 580 -18.71 -19.75 -0.91
C GLY A 580 -19.56 -18.75 -0.13
N TRP A 581 -20.02 -17.64 -0.74
CA TRP A 581 -20.87 -16.63 -0.10
C TRP A 581 -22.27 -16.61 -0.71
N ALA A 582 -23.31 -16.65 0.13
CA ALA A 582 -24.71 -16.56 -0.29
C ALA A 582 -25.57 -15.84 0.77
N LEU A 583 -26.67 -15.24 0.32
CA LEU A 583 -27.64 -14.54 1.15
C LEU A 583 -29.03 -15.15 0.89
N ILE A 584 -29.60 -15.80 1.89
CA ILE A 584 -30.70 -16.76 1.71
C ILE A 584 -31.92 -16.36 2.52
N GLY A 585 -33.01 -15.99 1.84
CA GLY A 585 -34.34 -15.77 2.42
C GLY A 585 -35.17 -17.05 2.55
N MET A 586 -36.33 -16.93 3.22
CA MET A 586 -37.22 -18.07 3.51
C MET A 586 -37.67 -18.87 2.28
N SER A 587 -37.97 -18.20 1.17
CA SER A 587 -38.56 -18.81 -0.04
C SER A 587 -37.62 -19.79 -0.74
N VAL A 588 -36.34 -19.43 -0.88
CA VAL A 588 -35.32 -20.20 -1.62
C VAL A 588 -34.51 -21.14 -0.74
N ARG A 589 -34.63 -21.02 0.60
CA ARG A 589 -33.80 -21.76 1.56
C ARG A 589 -33.84 -23.27 1.34
N ARG A 590 -35.00 -23.86 1.05
CA ARG A 590 -35.10 -25.32 0.82
C ARG A 590 -34.38 -25.74 -0.46
N GLU A 591 -34.43 -24.94 -1.52
CA GLU A 591 -33.71 -25.19 -2.77
C GLU A 591 -32.19 -25.06 -2.59
N PHE A 592 -31.72 -23.97 -1.99
CA PHE A 592 -30.31 -23.78 -1.66
C PHE A 592 -29.78 -24.91 -0.77
N LEU A 593 -30.52 -25.27 0.28
CA LEU A 593 -30.16 -26.39 1.14
C LEU A 593 -30.23 -27.74 0.43
N ALA A 594 -31.04 -27.93 -0.60
CA ALA A 594 -31.03 -29.14 -1.42
C ALA A 594 -29.78 -29.18 -2.33
N ALA A 595 -29.41 -28.04 -2.91
CA ALA A 595 -28.27 -27.83 -3.81
C ALA A 595 -26.89 -27.92 -3.13
N LEU A 596 -26.80 -27.71 -1.81
CA LEU A 596 -25.59 -28.03 -1.06
C LEU A 596 -25.31 -29.53 -1.09
N ASP A 597 -24.04 -29.90 -1.30
CA ASP A 597 -23.57 -31.27 -1.20
C ASP A 597 -23.77 -31.84 0.21
N ARG A 598 -23.89 -33.16 0.33
CA ARG A 598 -24.11 -33.84 1.62
C ARG A 598 -22.84 -33.99 2.45
N ASN A 599 -21.66 -33.85 1.83
CA ASN A 599 -20.36 -34.14 2.42
C ASN A 599 -19.37 -32.95 2.35
N LYS A 600 -19.36 -32.16 1.26
CA LYS A 600 -18.28 -31.21 0.92
C LYS A 600 -18.62 -29.71 0.94
N LEU A 601 -19.76 -29.29 1.51
CA LEU A 601 -20.21 -27.88 1.54
C LEU A 601 -20.18 -27.14 0.18
N THR A 602 -20.17 -27.83 -0.96
CA THR A 602 -20.17 -27.24 -2.30
C THR A 602 -21.59 -27.19 -2.87
N LEU A 603 -21.87 -26.24 -3.78
CA LEU A 603 -23.08 -26.30 -4.60
C LEU A 603 -22.78 -27.17 -5.82
N HIS A 604 -23.44 -28.32 -5.94
CA HIS A 604 -23.28 -29.20 -7.11
C HIS A 604 -24.01 -28.68 -8.36
N ARG A 605 -25.00 -27.81 -8.15
CA ARG A 605 -25.69 -26.99 -9.16
C ARG A 605 -26.02 -25.66 -8.50
N LEU A 606 -25.79 -24.56 -9.19
CA LEU A 606 -26.27 -23.25 -8.73
C LEU A 606 -27.81 -23.24 -8.82
N PRO A 607 -28.53 -22.94 -7.71
CA PRO A 607 -29.99 -22.76 -7.74
C PRO A 607 -30.46 -21.83 -8.85
N GLU A 608 -31.70 -22.01 -9.29
CA GLU A 608 -32.29 -21.24 -10.39
C GLU A 608 -33.01 -19.99 -9.88
N HIS A 609 -33.59 -20.05 -8.68
CA HIS A 609 -34.28 -18.93 -8.05
C HIS A 609 -33.37 -18.08 -7.15
N LEU A 610 -32.04 -18.18 -7.29
CA LEU A 610 -31.08 -17.29 -6.64
C LEU A 610 -30.44 -16.34 -7.65
N ASP A 611 -30.38 -15.05 -7.31
CA ASP A 611 -29.65 -14.05 -8.07
C ASP A 611 -28.16 -14.39 -8.10
N ARG A 612 -27.60 -14.56 -9.30
CA ARG A 612 -26.18 -14.91 -9.50
C ARG A 612 -25.37 -13.65 -9.73
N ILE A 613 -24.54 -13.28 -8.76
CA ILE A 613 -23.82 -12.01 -8.75
C ILE A 613 -22.35 -12.25 -9.04
N GLY A 614 -21.83 -11.63 -10.09
CA GLY A 614 -20.41 -11.68 -10.42
C GLY A 614 -19.54 -11.07 -9.32
N ALA A 615 -18.54 -11.82 -8.87
CA ALA A 615 -17.55 -11.42 -7.88
C ALA A 615 -16.13 -11.68 -8.39
N GLN A 616 -15.14 -11.19 -7.64
CA GLN A 616 -13.77 -11.69 -7.76
C GLN A 616 -13.69 -13.16 -7.30
N ALA A 617 -12.67 -13.89 -7.75
CA ALA A 617 -12.39 -15.22 -7.23
C ALA A 617 -12.06 -15.14 -5.72
N PRO A 618 -12.60 -16.04 -4.88
CA PRO A 618 -12.27 -16.11 -3.46
C PRO A 618 -10.84 -16.61 -3.27
N LEU A 619 -10.20 -16.22 -2.16
CA LEU A 619 -9.01 -16.95 -1.70
C LEU A 619 -9.47 -18.29 -1.13
N ARG A 620 -8.99 -19.37 -1.74
CA ARG A 620 -9.43 -20.75 -1.47
C ARG A 620 -8.39 -21.49 -0.62
N PHE A 621 -8.87 -22.17 0.43
CA PHE A 621 -8.05 -22.98 1.33
C PHE A 621 -8.59 -24.40 1.44
N ASP A 622 -9.41 -24.85 0.48
CA ASP A 622 -10.15 -26.11 0.51
C ASP A 622 -9.35 -27.33 0.06
N GLN A 623 -8.18 -27.13 -0.56
CA GLN A 623 -7.28 -28.17 -1.07
C GLN A 623 -5.80 -27.72 -0.94
N PRO A 624 -4.82 -28.64 -0.80
CA PRO A 624 -3.41 -28.27 -0.61
C PRO A 624 -2.84 -27.30 -1.65
N HIS A 625 -3.14 -27.51 -2.94
CA HIS A 625 -2.70 -26.61 -4.00
C HIS A 625 -3.37 -25.23 -3.92
N SER A 626 -4.66 -25.19 -3.55
CA SER A 626 -5.41 -23.94 -3.41
C SER A 626 -4.90 -23.10 -2.23
N VAL A 627 -4.49 -23.73 -1.13
CA VAL A 627 -3.87 -23.05 0.03
C VAL A 627 -2.65 -22.23 -0.39
N LEU A 628 -1.70 -22.83 -1.13
CA LEU A 628 -0.51 -22.12 -1.61
C LEU A 628 -0.86 -21.02 -2.62
N GLU A 629 -1.80 -21.27 -3.52
CA GLU A 629 -2.20 -20.29 -4.53
C GLU A 629 -2.97 -19.10 -3.92
N GLY A 630 -3.88 -19.36 -2.99
CA GLY A 630 -4.54 -18.35 -2.18
C GLY A 630 -3.55 -17.50 -1.38
N GLN A 631 -2.45 -18.09 -0.92
CA GLN A 631 -1.35 -17.35 -0.30
C GLN A 631 -0.53 -16.51 -1.26
N ARG A 632 -0.21 -16.99 -2.48
CA ARG A 632 0.41 -16.14 -3.51
C ARG A 632 -0.45 -14.92 -3.82
N GLN A 633 -1.75 -15.13 -3.98
CA GLN A 633 -2.71 -14.05 -4.23
C GLN A 633 -2.85 -13.09 -3.03
N TRP A 634 -2.76 -13.59 -1.80
CA TRP A 634 -2.70 -12.76 -0.58
C TRP A 634 -1.42 -11.93 -0.49
N LEU A 635 -0.28 -12.54 -0.81
CA LEU A 635 1.04 -11.91 -0.84
C LEU A 635 1.17 -10.84 -1.94
N GLY A 636 0.42 -10.98 -3.03
CA GLY A 636 0.32 -9.99 -4.10
C GLY A 636 -0.62 -8.81 -3.83
N ARG A 637 -1.44 -8.85 -2.77
CA ARG A 637 -2.35 -7.75 -2.41
C ARG A 637 -1.61 -6.65 -1.65
N THR A 638 -1.91 -5.38 -1.99
CA THR A 638 -1.53 -4.24 -1.15
C THR A 638 -2.26 -4.33 0.18
N SER A 639 -1.54 -4.18 1.30
CA SER A 639 -2.04 -4.38 2.67
C SER A 639 -3.43 -3.78 2.92
N ASP A 640 -4.37 -4.62 3.34
CA ASP A 640 -5.72 -4.22 3.76
C ASP A 640 -5.70 -3.50 5.12
N ALA A 641 -6.80 -2.85 5.50
CA ALA A 641 -6.92 -2.09 6.76
C ALA A 641 -6.72 -2.92 8.05
N TYR A 642 -6.69 -4.26 7.92
CA TYR A 642 -6.55 -5.22 9.02
C TYR A 642 -5.16 -5.90 9.07
N ASP A 643 -4.16 -5.41 8.33
CA ASP A 643 -2.78 -5.91 8.38
C ASP A 643 -1.96 -5.21 9.49
N LEU A 644 -1.57 -5.98 10.51
CA LEU A 644 -0.68 -5.53 11.60
C LEU A 644 0.82 -5.64 11.25
N HIS A 645 1.13 -6.04 10.02
CA HIS A 645 2.50 -6.29 9.55
C HIS A 645 3.23 -5.00 9.18
N ARG A 646 4.54 -4.99 9.43
CA ARG A 646 5.43 -3.97 8.88
C ARG A 646 5.97 -4.44 7.55
N GLU A 647 5.65 -3.74 6.47
CA GLU A 647 6.38 -3.90 5.22
C GLU A 647 7.82 -3.38 5.42
N THR A 648 8.80 -4.28 5.38
CA THR A 648 10.23 -3.97 5.64
C THR A 648 11.00 -3.63 4.37
N ALA A 649 10.59 -4.24 3.25
CA ALA A 649 10.96 -3.94 1.87
C ALA A 649 9.74 -4.26 0.97
N PRO A 650 9.67 -3.76 -0.27
CA PRO A 650 8.53 -4.02 -1.16
C PRO A 650 8.19 -5.51 -1.24
N GLY A 651 6.97 -5.88 -0.84
CA GLY A 651 6.51 -7.28 -0.81
C GLY A 651 7.03 -8.14 0.35
N ILE A 652 7.77 -7.60 1.32
CA ILE A 652 8.22 -8.34 2.51
C ILE A 652 7.51 -7.81 3.76
N ARG A 653 6.49 -8.54 4.22
CA ARG A 653 5.68 -8.24 5.41
C ARG A 653 6.20 -9.00 6.63
N ILE A 654 6.56 -8.29 7.71
CA ILE A 654 7.06 -8.92 8.94
C ILE A 654 6.26 -8.37 10.13
N ALA A 655 5.63 -9.26 10.89
CA ALA A 655 4.88 -8.89 12.10
C ALA A 655 5.81 -8.25 13.13
N ALA A 656 5.29 -7.26 13.87
CA ALA A 656 6.12 -6.40 14.73
C ALA A 656 6.89 -7.14 15.85
N THR A 657 6.49 -8.37 16.21
CA THR A 657 7.15 -9.19 17.24
C THR A 657 7.94 -10.38 16.70
N ALA A 658 7.97 -10.57 15.38
CA ALA A 658 8.86 -11.54 14.74
C ALA A 658 10.33 -11.12 14.88
N ARG A 659 11.25 -12.09 14.88
CA ARG A 659 12.69 -11.86 15.02
C ARG A 659 13.43 -12.56 13.89
N VAL A 660 13.92 -11.78 12.93
CA VAL A 660 14.77 -12.27 11.85
C VAL A 660 16.22 -11.90 12.12
N ALA A 661 17.12 -12.88 12.09
CA ALA A 661 18.55 -12.65 12.28
C ALA A 661 19.17 -11.96 11.04
N PRO A 662 20.20 -11.09 11.20
CA PRO A 662 20.72 -10.26 10.10
C PRO A 662 21.32 -11.02 8.89
N GLY A 663 21.68 -12.30 9.06
CA GLY A 663 22.18 -13.14 7.97
C GLY A 663 21.08 -13.77 7.10
N ALA A 664 19.84 -13.82 7.59
CA ALA A 664 18.74 -14.48 6.91
C ALA A 664 18.46 -13.83 5.54
N ARG A 665 18.39 -14.64 4.49
CA ARG A 665 18.09 -14.17 3.14
C ARG A 665 16.58 -14.13 2.96
N LEU A 666 16.02 -12.92 2.81
CA LEU A 666 14.59 -12.72 2.57
C LEU A 666 14.35 -12.30 1.12
N ILE A 667 13.42 -12.97 0.45
CA ILE A 667 13.10 -12.77 -0.98
C ILE A 667 11.60 -12.48 -1.09
N ALA A 668 11.24 -11.38 -1.76
CA ALA A 668 9.86 -10.99 -1.95
C ALA A 668 9.15 -11.87 -3.02
N PRO A 669 7.83 -12.12 -2.90
CA PRO A 669 7.00 -11.71 -1.77
C PRO A 669 7.08 -12.71 -0.61
N LEU A 670 7.05 -12.22 0.62
CA LEU A 670 7.24 -13.01 1.84
C LEU A 670 6.46 -12.41 3.00
N GLU A 671 5.87 -13.25 3.83
CA GLU A 671 5.19 -12.85 5.06
C GLU A 671 5.60 -13.68 6.27
N ILE A 672 5.82 -13.01 7.41
CA ILE A 672 6.22 -13.64 8.67
C ILE A 672 5.30 -13.16 9.80
N GLY A 673 4.60 -14.11 10.43
CA GLY A 673 3.66 -13.93 11.53
C GLY A 673 4.31 -13.58 12.88
N ALA A 674 3.46 -13.29 13.87
CA ALA A 674 3.89 -12.74 15.15
C ALA A 674 4.76 -13.73 15.94
N ASN A 675 5.72 -13.22 16.72
CA ASN A 675 6.65 -13.99 17.57
C ASN A 675 7.62 -14.95 16.86
N SER A 676 7.45 -15.18 15.55
CA SER A 676 8.24 -16.15 14.81
C SER A 676 9.72 -15.78 14.73
N ILE A 677 10.60 -16.77 14.89
CA ILE A 677 12.07 -16.60 14.91
C ILE A 677 12.66 -17.19 13.64
N VAL A 678 13.54 -16.45 12.97
CA VAL A 678 14.27 -16.88 11.77
C VAL A 678 15.77 -16.69 11.99
N GLY A 679 16.54 -17.79 11.88
CA GLY A 679 17.98 -17.86 12.07
C GLY A 679 18.79 -17.27 10.91
N SER A 680 20.08 -17.05 11.14
CA SER A 680 20.97 -16.34 10.20
C SER A 680 21.33 -17.11 8.94
N GLU A 681 21.03 -18.40 8.88
CA GLU A 681 21.33 -19.29 7.75
C GLU A 681 20.08 -19.59 6.91
N ALA A 682 18.90 -19.11 7.34
CA ALA A 682 17.65 -19.37 6.63
C ALA A 682 17.51 -18.51 5.37
N SER A 683 16.98 -19.11 4.30
CA SER A 683 16.63 -18.46 3.03
C SER A 683 15.14 -18.60 2.78
N LEU A 684 14.38 -17.51 2.89
CA LEU A 684 12.91 -17.50 2.82
C LEU A 684 12.41 -16.70 1.61
N GLY A 685 11.56 -17.33 0.82
CA GLY A 685 10.89 -16.74 -0.34
C GLY A 685 11.53 -17.11 -1.69
N PRO A 686 10.87 -16.81 -2.81
CA PRO A 686 9.61 -16.07 -2.93
C PRO A 686 8.39 -16.91 -2.49
N ASN A 687 7.23 -16.25 -2.38
CA ASN A 687 5.92 -16.86 -2.17
C ASN A 687 5.80 -17.68 -0.87
N VAL A 688 6.31 -17.15 0.25
CA VAL A 688 6.30 -17.86 1.54
C VAL A 688 5.45 -17.12 2.56
N VAL A 689 4.63 -17.88 3.30
CA VAL A 689 3.92 -17.42 4.50
C VAL A 689 4.37 -18.26 5.68
N ILE A 690 5.01 -17.61 6.66
CA ILE A 690 5.29 -18.17 7.98
C ILE A 690 4.23 -17.66 8.94
N GLY A 691 3.52 -18.56 9.62
CA GLY A 691 2.53 -18.24 10.65
C GLY A 691 3.14 -17.65 11.93
N SER A 692 2.34 -17.60 12.98
CA SER A 692 2.74 -17.06 14.28
C SER A 692 3.38 -18.13 15.19
N ASP A 693 4.30 -17.68 16.05
CA ASP A 693 5.04 -18.47 17.04
C ASP A 693 5.92 -19.60 16.44
N CYS A 694 6.31 -19.47 15.17
CA CYS A 694 7.17 -20.43 14.44
C CYS A 694 8.67 -20.24 14.72
N ARG A 695 9.48 -21.24 14.40
CA ARG A 695 10.95 -21.19 14.61
C ARG A 695 11.70 -21.84 13.45
N ILE A 696 12.44 -21.05 12.69
CA ILE A 696 13.26 -21.50 11.56
C ILE A 696 14.74 -21.33 11.94
N GLU A 697 15.49 -22.40 12.12
CA GLU A 697 16.89 -22.37 12.60
C GLU A 697 17.81 -23.27 11.75
N GLY A 698 19.07 -22.86 11.57
CA GLY A 698 20.03 -23.54 10.67
C GLY A 698 19.80 -23.24 9.18
N ASP A 699 20.48 -24.00 8.33
CA ASP A 699 20.43 -23.94 6.86
C ASP A 699 19.06 -24.40 6.30
N VAL A 700 18.05 -23.55 6.45
CA VAL A 700 16.67 -23.84 6.02
C VAL A 700 16.28 -22.96 4.85
N GLU A 701 16.05 -23.57 3.70
CA GLU A 701 15.52 -22.90 2.52
C GLU A 701 14.03 -23.19 2.35
N ILE A 702 13.22 -22.14 2.19
CA ILE A 702 11.76 -22.24 2.02
C ILE A 702 11.35 -21.36 0.84
N ARG A 703 10.66 -21.94 -0.13
CA ARG A 703 10.11 -21.26 -1.31
C ARG A 703 8.70 -21.77 -1.60
N ASP A 704 7.80 -20.92 -2.09
CA ASP A 704 6.44 -21.32 -2.51
C ASP A 704 5.74 -22.24 -1.51
N SER A 705 5.78 -21.91 -0.21
CA SER A 705 5.39 -22.82 0.87
C SER A 705 4.75 -22.10 2.06
N LEU A 706 3.86 -22.83 2.74
CA LEU A 706 3.24 -22.44 4.01
C LEU A 706 3.96 -23.11 5.18
N VAL A 707 4.25 -22.33 6.23
CA VAL A 707 4.59 -22.86 7.55
C VAL A 707 3.52 -22.38 8.52
N ALA A 708 2.63 -23.27 8.95
CA ALA A 708 1.52 -22.95 9.85
C ALA A 708 2.02 -22.54 11.26
N ASP A 709 1.10 -22.05 12.10
CA ASP A 709 1.41 -21.54 13.43
C ASP A 709 2.12 -22.59 14.31
N GLN A 710 3.02 -22.13 15.19
CA GLN A 710 3.74 -22.93 16.17
C GLN A 710 4.62 -24.06 15.58
N VAL A 711 4.98 -23.99 14.30
CA VAL A 711 5.87 -24.96 13.65
C VAL A 711 7.34 -24.59 13.82
N ALA A 712 8.16 -25.58 14.18
CA ALA A 712 9.61 -25.46 14.25
C ALA A 712 10.29 -26.27 13.12
N LEU A 713 11.13 -25.61 12.32
CA LEU A 713 11.94 -26.21 11.27
C LEU A 713 13.43 -25.99 11.58
N ARG A 714 14.21 -27.08 11.53
CA ARG A 714 15.64 -27.07 11.83
C ARG A 714 16.42 -27.75 10.71
N GLY A 715 17.39 -27.04 10.15
CA GLY A 715 18.15 -27.44 8.95
C GLY A 715 19.31 -28.41 9.19
N PRO A 716 19.97 -28.89 8.13
CA PRO A 716 19.75 -28.48 6.74
C PRO A 716 18.45 -29.04 6.14
N ALA A 717 17.58 -28.16 5.62
CA ALA A 717 16.27 -28.55 5.09
C ALA A 717 15.83 -27.64 3.94
N GLN A 718 15.26 -28.21 2.88
CA GLN A 718 14.74 -27.48 1.72
C GLN A 718 13.25 -27.78 1.53
N LEU A 719 12.42 -26.74 1.54
CA LEU A 719 10.97 -26.80 1.36
C LEU A 719 10.57 -26.01 0.11
N GLU A 720 9.95 -26.70 -0.83
CA GLU A 720 9.40 -26.14 -2.06
C GLU A 720 8.03 -26.77 -2.34
N GLN A 721 7.01 -25.94 -2.64
CA GLN A 721 5.60 -26.37 -2.78
C GLN A 721 5.12 -27.22 -1.60
N ALA A 722 5.36 -26.76 -0.36
CA ALA A 722 5.09 -27.52 0.85
C ALA A 722 4.18 -26.79 1.84
N ILE A 723 3.46 -27.56 2.66
CA ILE A 723 2.69 -27.07 3.82
C ILE A 723 3.21 -27.80 5.06
N ALA A 724 3.82 -27.06 5.98
CA ALA A 724 4.22 -27.56 7.28
C ALA A 724 3.16 -27.20 8.34
N THR A 725 2.67 -28.18 9.08
CA THR A 725 1.69 -28.04 10.17
C THR A 725 2.21 -28.67 11.46
N ARG A 726 1.51 -28.51 12.59
CA ARG A 726 1.86 -29.24 13.82
C ARG A 726 1.69 -30.75 13.68
N ALA A 727 0.88 -31.22 12.74
CA ALA A 727 0.68 -32.64 12.46
C ALA A 727 1.85 -33.25 11.64
N GLY A 728 2.58 -32.44 10.87
CA GLY A 728 3.63 -32.90 9.96
C GLY A 728 3.83 -32.00 8.74
N LEU A 729 4.59 -32.50 7.76
CA LEU A 729 4.95 -31.79 6.54
C LEU A 729 4.31 -32.48 5.32
N LEU A 730 3.51 -31.73 4.56
CA LEU A 730 3.01 -32.14 3.25
C LEU A 730 3.87 -31.49 2.17
N ASN A 731 4.50 -32.28 1.30
CA ASN A 731 5.04 -31.78 0.04
C ASN A 731 4.03 -32.03 -1.08
N ILE A 732 3.55 -30.96 -1.73
CA ILE A 732 2.51 -31.01 -2.75
C ILE A 732 3.07 -31.46 -4.10
N ALA A 733 4.29 -31.01 -4.47
CA ALA A 733 4.95 -31.41 -5.71
C ALA A 733 5.21 -32.92 -5.81
N HIS A 734 5.37 -33.60 -4.67
CA HIS A 734 5.62 -35.04 -4.60
C HIS A 734 4.45 -35.84 -4.00
N ALA A 735 3.38 -35.18 -3.55
CA ALA A 735 2.25 -35.78 -2.82
C ALA A 735 2.66 -36.64 -1.61
N VAL A 736 3.75 -36.26 -0.92
CA VAL A 736 4.29 -36.99 0.24
C VAL A 736 3.88 -36.30 1.55
N TRP A 737 3.25 -37.06 2.45
CA TRP A 737 3.02 -36.66 3.83
C TRP A 737 4.08 -37.27 4.76
N LEU A 738 4.74 -36.43 5.54
CA LEU A 738 5.66 -36.83 6.60
C LEU A 738 5.06 -36.43 7.95
N PRO A 739 4.51 -37.37 8.74
CA PRO A 739 3.98 -37.03 10.07
C PRO A 739 5.11 -36.52 10.98
N ALA A 740 4.79 -35.56 11.85
CA ALA A 740 5.75 -35.01 12.79
C ALA A 740 6.29 -36.12 13.72
N ARG A 741 7.62 -36.27 13.78
CA ARG A 741 8.25 -37.13 14.81
C ARG A 741 8.20 -36.41 16.15
N ILE A 742 7.44 -36.97 17.09
CA ILE A 742 7.45 -36.53 18.49
C ILE A 742 8.74 -37.02 19.14
N THR A 743 9.68 -36.10 19.34
CA THR A 743 10.58 -36.08 20.50
C THR A 743 10.16 -34.88 21.34
N GLY A 744 9.88 -35.09 22.63
CA GLY A 744 9.31 -34.08 23.52
C GLY A 744 10.17 -32.81 23.68
N ASP A 745 9.62 -31.64 24.05
CA ASP A 745 8.22 -31.37 24.43
C ASP A 745 7.74 -29.97 23.96
N LEU A 746 6.51 -29.96 23.43
CA LEU A 746 5.57 -28.82 23.39
C LEU A 746 5.04 -28.64 24.84
N LEU A 747 4.83 -27.48 25.47
CA LEU A 747 4.68 -26.06 25.09
C LEU A 747 4.82 -25.18 26.36
N ARG A 748 5.17 -23.88 26.23
CA ARG A 748 4.33 -22.72 26.64
C ARG A 748 5.04 -21.35 26.57
N SER A 749 4.24 -20.32 26.33
CA SER A 749 4.57 -18.90 26.13
C SER A 749 4.74 -18.13 27.46
N THR A 750 5.51 -17.03 27.56
CA THR A 750 5.10 -15.67 27.13
C THR A 750 6.25 -14.61 27.27
N ARG A 751 6.01 -13.41 26.69
CA ARG A 751 6.88 -12.20 26.52
C ARG A 751 7.14 -11.39 27.84
N PRO A 752 7.88 -10.24 27.87
CA PRO A 752 9.04 -9.72 27.08
C PRO A 752 10.18 -9.07 27.94
N ALA A 753 11.10 -8.34 27.28
CA ALA A 753 12.08 -7.34 27.77
C ALA A 753 13.40 -7.90 28.35
N LEU A 754 14.56 -7.81 27.65
CA LEU A 754 15.38 -6.64 27.27
C LEU A 754 16.53 -6.37 28.28
N PRO A 755 17.57 -5.64 27.83
CA PRO A 755 18.85 -6.20 27.39
C PRO A 755 19.82 -6.47 28.55
N ARG A 756 20.97 -7.09 28.26
CA ARG A 756 22.19 -6.76 29.01
C ARG A 756 23.29 -6.27 28.09
N LEU A 757 23.51 -4.96 28.16
CA LEU A 757 24.78 -4.32 27.83
C LEU A 757 25.91 -5.11 28.50
N ARG A 758 27.04 -5.28 27.81
CA ARG A 758 28.27 -5.71 28.46
C ARG A 758 28.83 -4.56 29.31
N ILE A 759 28.40 -4.54 30.56
CA ILE A 759 28.93 -3.72 31.65
C ILE A 759 30.37 -4.20 31.94
N GLY A 760 31.35 -3.41 31.52
CA GLY A 760 32.77 -3.58 31.79
C GLY A 760 33.10 -3.37 33.26
N ILE A 761 34.34 -3.70 33.64
CA ILE A 761 34.79 -3.68 35.05
C ILE A 761 34.59 -2.29 35.70
N GLY A 762 34.78 -1.19 34.97
CA GLY A 762 34.53 0.17 35.48
C GLY A 762 33.07 0.44 35.87
N GLU A 763 32.12 -0.09 35.12
CA GLU A 763 30.68 0.11 35.39
C GLU A 763 30.17 -0.82 36.51
N ARG A 764 30.82 -1.98 36.71
CA ARG A 764 30.60 -2.85 37.89
C ARG A 764 31.12 -2.20 39.18
N LEU A 765 32.28 -1.53 39.12
CA LEU A 765 32.82 -0.74 40.23
C LEU A 765 31.89 0.44 40.58
N LEU A 766 31.36 1.14 39.57
CA LEU A 766 30.38 2.21 39.78
C LEU A 766 29.09 1.69 40.46
N ALA A 767 28.58 0.53 40.04
CA ALA A 767 27.42 -0.10 40.67
C ALA A 767 27.68 -0.49 42.14
N LEU A 768 28.89 -0.95 42.47
CA LEU A 768 29.27 -1.28 43.85
C LEU A 768 29.39 -0.03 44.73
N VAL A 769 29.95 1.06 44.21
CA VAL A 769 30.01 2.36 44.92
C VAL A 769 28.60 2.90 45.20
N ILE A 770 27.70 2.85 44.20
CA ILE A 770 26.30 3.25 44.38
C ILE A 770 25.59 2.35 45.42
N LEU A 771 25.84 1.04 45.40
CA LEU A 771 25.27 0.09 46.36
C LEU A 771 25.69 0.41 47.81
N VAL A 772 26.97 0.69 48.05
CA VAL A 772 27.50 1.06 49.38
C VAL A 772 26.94 2.41 49.85
N VAL A 773 26.94 3.43 48.98
CA VAL A 773 26.39 4.76 49.30
C VAL A 773 24.88 4.73 49.55
N SER A 774 24.14 3.77 48.99
CA SER A 774 22.67 3.65 49.15
C SER A 774 22.24 2.78 50.33
N ILE A 775 22.94 1.68 50.62
CA ILE A 775 22.55 0.74 51.68
C ILE A 775 22.93 1.27 53.07
N VAL A 776 24.11 1.90 53.21
CA VAL A 776 24.60 2.36 54.52
C VAL A 776 23.64 3.38 55.17
N PRO A 777 23.10 4.40 54.48
CA PRO A 777 22.11 5.31 55.07
C PRO A 777 20.78 4.61 55.43
N ALA A 778 20.34 3.63 54.64
CA ALA A 778 19.09 2.91 54.89
C ALA A 778 19.17 1.98 56.12
N VAL A 779 20.32 1.36 56.35
CA VAL A 779 20.60 0.58 57.57
C VAL A 779 20.72 1.50 58.78
N LEU A 780 21.41 2.64 58.67
CA LEU A 780 21.50 3.67 59.71
C LEU A 780 20.12 4.24 60.10
N LEU A 781 19.25 4.53 59.13
CA LEU A 781 17.89 4.99 59.38
C LEU A 781 17.01 3.91 60.04
N ARG A 782 17.23 2.62 59.73
CA ARG A 782 16.56 1.50 60.42
C ARG A 782 17.03 1.35 61.88
N SER A 783 18.32 1.55 62.17
CA SER A 783 18.82 1.54 63.56
C SER A 783 18.39 2.77 64.38
N LEU A 784 17.94 3.85 63.74
CA LEU A 784 17.44 5.06 64.39
C LEU A 784 15.94 5.01 64.77
N GLY A 785 15.26 3.88 64.55
CA GLY A 785 14.05 3.51 65.29
C GLY A 785 12.80 4.37 65.06
N LYS A 786 12.66 5.06 63.93
CA LYS A 786 11.45 5.87 63.61
C LYS A 786 10.96 5.62 62.18
N GLY A 787 9.74 5.07 62.04
CA GLY A 787 9.09 4.84 60.75
C GLY A 787 8.12 3.66 60.74
N GLY A 788 7.17 3.63 61.68
CA GLY A 788 6.28 2.47 61.93
C GLY A 788 5.17 2.21 60.91
N ASP A 789 5.23 2.76 59.69
CA ASP A 789 4.13 2.65 58.71
C ASP A 789 4.61 2.35 57.27
N PHE A 790 5.66 1.54 57.15
CA PHE A 790 6.17 1.04 55.86
C PHE A 790 6.02 -0.49 55.70
N SER A 791 5.66 -1.22 56.76
CA SER A 791 5.61 -2.69 56.75
C SER A 791 4.32 -3.27 56.16
N GLN A 792 3.16 -2.61 56.34
CA GLN A 792 1.87 -3.17 55.91
C GLN A 792 1.59 -3.10 54.40
N ARG A 793 2.29 -2.24 53.64
CA ARG A 793 2.04 -2.07 52.19
C ARG A 793 3.05 -2.76 51.25
N VAL A 794 4.09 -3.41 51.77
CA VAL A 794 5.16 -4.00 50.95
C VAL A 794 5.35 -5.51 51.14
N LEU A 795 4.98 -6.07 52.30
CA LEU A 795 5.29 -7.45 52.65
C LEU A 795 4.44 -8.58 52.01
N PRO A 796 3.16 -8.39 51.59
CA PRO A 796 2.42 -9.44 50.87
C PRO A 796 3.02 -9.81 49.50
N GLY A 797 3.87 -8.95 48.92
CA GLY A 797 4.48 -9.16 47.61
C GLY A 797 5.78 -9.97 47.61
N LEU A 798 6.35 -10.30 48.79
CA LEU A 798 7.68 -10.91 48.90
C LEU A 798 7.67 -12.40 49.30
N SER A 799 6.61 -12.92 49.93
CA SER A 799 6.50 -14.34 50.28
C SER A 799 6.15 -15.23 49.08
N THR A 800 5.23 -14.79 48.21
CA THR A 800 4.77 -15.55 47.04
C THR A 800 5.88 -15.75 46.00
N VAL A 801 6.82 -14.81 45.90
CA VAL A 801 8.00 -14.87 45.00
C VAL A 801 9.03 -15.91 45.48
N ILE A 802 9.01 -16.25 46.78
CA ILE A 802 9.95 -17.21 47.38
C ILE A 802 9.37 -18.63 47.35
N ALA A 803 8.08 -18.80 47.69
CA ALA A 803 7.43 -20.13 47.69
C ALA A 803 7.38 -20.78 46.29
N GLY A 804 7.04 -20.01 45.25
CA GLY A 804 6.98 -20.52 43.87
C GLY A 804 8.34 -20.88 43.23
N ARG A 805 9.47 -20.56 43.90
CA ARG A 805 10.82 -20.90 43.44
C ARG A 805 11.44 -22.13 44.12
N LEU A 806 10.74 -22.75 45.08
CA LEU A 806 11.25 -23.92 45.81
C LEU A 806 10.63 -25.25 45.35
N ALA A 807 9.60 -25.24 44.51
CA ALA A 807 8.94 -26.46 44.01
C ALA A 807 9.56 -27.06 42.73
N LEU A 808 10.70 -26.54 42.27
CA LEU A 808 11.49 -27.09 41.15
C LEU A 808 12.66 -27.97 41.66
N VAL A 809 12.47 -28.62 42.81
CA VAL A 809 13.46 -29.51 43.44
C VAL A 809 12.79 -30.85 43.80
N GLY A 810 12.78 -31.78 42.83
CA GLY A 810 12.87 -33.23 43.03
C GLY A 810 11.65 -34.07 43.48
N VAL A 811 11.66 -35.32 42.98
CA VAL A 811 11.12 -36.59 43.56
C VAL A 811 9.61 -36.91 43.41
N GLY A 812 9.34 -38.19 43.10
CA GLY A 812 8.02 -38.87 43.19
C GLY A 812 7.53 -39.39 41.82
N GLU A 813 8.02 -40.53 41.33
CA GLU A 813 7.52 -41.90 41.57
C GLU A 813 6.08 -42.18 41.10
N ASP A 814 5.94 -43.19 40.23
CA ASP A 814 4.65 -43.79 39.85
C ASP A 814 3.96 -44.36 41.10
N HIS A 815 2.76 -43.87 41.42
CA HIS A 815 1.83 -44.59 42.28
C HIS A 815 0.41 -44.58 41.71
N ASP A 816 0.03 -45.77 41.24
CA ASP A 816 -1.30 -46.36 41.28
C ASP A 816 -2.50 -45.48 40.87
N LEU A 817 -2.97 -45.72 39.65
CA LEU A 817 -4.40 -45.86 39.40
C LEU A 817 -4.84 -47.27 39.83
N PRO A 818 -5.67 -47.44 40.87
CA PRO A 818 -6.45 -48.65 41.04
C PRO A 818 -7.69 -48.54 40.14
N ASP A 819 -7.69 -49.32 39.05
CA ASP A 819 -8.88 -49.52 38.23
C ASP A 819 -10.04 -50.08 39.07
N SER A 820 -11.06 -49.25 39.29
CA SER A 820 -12.42 -49.70 39.53
C SER A 820 -13.37 -48.64 38.97
N ILE A 821 -14.33 -48.94 38.08
CA ILE A 821 -15.14 -50.16 38.00
C ILE A 821 -15.55 -50.43 36.53
N THR A 822 -15.55 -51.70 36.12
CA THR A 822 -15.81 -52.27 34.77
C THR A 822 -17.30 -52.54 34.46
N GLY A 823 -17.63 -53.46 33.54
CA GLY A 823 -18.93 -53.56 32.82
C GLY A 823 -19.79 -54.83 32.98
N ALA A 824 -20.95 -54.81 32.28
CA ALA A 824 -22.11 -55.73 32.14
C ALA A 824 -22.87 -56.19 33.43
N GLY A 825 -24.04 -55.74 33.90
CA GLY A 825 -25.10 -54.85 33.42
C GLY A 825 -24.66 -53.40 33.37
N TRP A 826 -23.77 -53.19 32.42
CA TRP A 826 -22.69 -52.22 32.36
C TRP A 826 -21.89 -51.97 33.69
N ARG A 827 -22.04 -52.87 34.70
CA ARG A 827 -21.11 -53.37 35.76
C ARG A 827 -21.44 -54.85 36.16
N GLU A 828 -20.47 -55.79 36.19
CA GLU A 828 -20.52 -57.22 36.67
C GLU A 828 -20.71 -58.46 35.73
N ALA A 829 -20.12 -58.49 34.52
CA ALA A 829 -19.89 -59.73 33.73
C ALA A 829 -18.51 -59.62 33.04
N LEU A 830 -17.41 -59.43 33.77
CA LEU A 830 -16.83 -60.26 34.86
C LEU A 830 -16.24 -61.58 34.34
N ALA A 831 -15.07 -61.89 34.89
CA ALA A 831 -14.48 -63.21 35.05
C ALA A 831 -14.77 -64.26 33.95
N GLU A 832 -13.88 -64.34 32.96
CA GLU A 832 -13.05 -65.54 32.74
C GLU A 832 -12.00 -65.28 31.65
N ALA A 833 -10.85 -64.74 32.04
CA ALA A 833 -9.65 -64.77 31.20
C ALA A 833 -8.93 -66.12 31.39
N PRO A 834 -8.77 -66.91 30.33
CA PRO A 834 -7.42 -67.30 29.92
C PRO A 834 -7.26 -67.41 28.38
N ARG A 835 -6.07 -67.38 27.75
CA ARG A 835 -4.67 -67.05 28.13
C ARG A 835 -3.85 -66.96 26.83
N GLY A 836 -2.75 -66.21 26.80
CA GLY A 836 -1.77 -66.22 25.70
C GLY A 836 -0.94 -64.92 25.60
N LEU A 837 0.05 -64.65 26.47
CA LEU A 837 1.48 -65.06 26.34
C LEU A 837 2.15 -64.46 25.06
N VAL A 838 3.24 -63.66 25.07
CA VAL A 838 4.39 -63.46 26.02
C VAL A 838 5.04 -62.05 25.87
N ARG A 839 5.58 -61.45 26.96
CA ARG A 839 6.67 -60.41 26.95
C ARG A 839 8.02 -61.10 27.23
N PRO A 840 9.18 -60.66 26.69
CA PRO A 840 10.15 -59.81 27.46
C PRO A 840 11.12 -58.93 26.59
N ARG A 841 11.97 -58.00 27.06
CA ARG A 841 12.21 -57.29 28.35
C ARG A 841 13.15 -56.07 28.17
N ASP A 842 13.08 -55.15 29.14
CA ASP A 842 14.13 -54.34 29.82
C ASP A 842 15.21 -53.56 29.03
N ALA A 843 15.36 -52.25 29.34
CA ALA A 843 16.43 -51.76 30.24
C ALA A 843 16.38 -50.22 30.51
N LEU A 844 16.24 -49.82 31.79
CA LEU A 844 16.83 -48.63 32.49
C LEU A 844 16.49 -47.20 31.95
N GLY A 845 16.36 -46.12 32.74
CA GLY A 845 16.38 -45.95 34.20
C GLY A 845 17.04 -44.61 34.66
N LEU A 846 16.27 -43.73 35.34
CA LEU A 846 16.66 -42.64 36.28
C LEU A 846 17.29 -41.29 35.81
N GLU A 847 16.69 -40.22 36.39
CA GLU A 847 17.25 -39.00 37.03
C GLU A 847 17.95 -37.82 36.28
N ASP A 848 17.72 -36.62 36.85
CA ASP A 848 18.08 -35.22 36.48
C ASP A 848 19.11 -34.70 37.53
N PRO A 849 19.80 -33.52 37.46
CA PRO A 849 19.85 -32.48 36.43
C PRO A 849 21.29 -32.00 36.05
N GLU A 850 21.37 -30.90 35.29
CA GLU A 850 22.55 -30.04 35.05
C GLU A 850 23.86 -30.71 34.57
N SER A 851 24.08 -30.70 33.25
CA SER A 851 25.05 -29.74 32.68
C SER A 851 25.08 -29.72 31.15
N ALA A 852 25.54 -28.59 30.63
CA ALA A 852 25.58 -28.23 29.23
C ALA A 852 26.23 -29.27 28.29
N ALA A 853 25.45 -29.70 27.29
CA ALA A 853 25.98 -30.13 25.99
C ALA A 853 25.08 -29.57 24.88
N TRP A 854 25.69 -28.93 23.89
CA TRP A 854 25.03 -28.71 22.59
C TRP A 854 25.05 -30.06 21.86
N ALA A 855 23.93 -30.45 21.25
CA ALA A 855 23.86 -31.63 20.41
C ALA A 855 23.07 -31.34 19.14
N ASP A 856 23.71 -31.60 18.02
CA ASP A 856 23.25 -31.32 16.66
C ASP A 856 22.05 -32.18 16.24
N VAL A 857 21.28 -31.70 15.27
CA VAL A 857 20.37 -32.54 14.48
C VAL A 857 20.84 -32.56 13.03
N HIS A 858 21.48 -33.66 12.64
CA HIS A 858 21.93 -33.88 11.28
C HIS A 858 20.76 -34.23 10.34
N TRP A 859 20.72 -33.62 9.16
CA TRP A 859 20.06 -34.19 7.99
C TRP A 859 21.10 -34.80 7.05
N LEU A 860 21.41 -36.08 7.28
CA LEU A 860 22.26 -36.89 6.40
C LEU A 860 21.37 -37.73 5.47
N VAL A 861 21.03 -37.21 4.29
CA VAL A 861 20.34 -37.99 3.25
C VAL A 861 21.39 -38.77 2.43
N GLN A 862 21.85 -39.89 3.01
CA GLN A 862 22.51 -40.98 2.29
C GLN A 862 21.72 -42.26 2.63
N PRO A 863 20.95 -42.84 1.68
CA PRO A 863 20.07 -43.96 1.99
C PRO A 863 20.90 -45.18 2.36
N THR A 864 20.73 -45.67 3.59
CA THR A 864 21.43 -46.88 4.04
C THR A 864 20.96 -48.10 3.23
N TRP A 865 21.79 -49.14 3.13
CA TRP A 865 21.45 -50.34 2.36
C TRP A 865 20.17 -51.04 2.87
N ARG A 866 19.83 -50.85 4.15
CA ARG A 866 18.57 -51.34 4.77
C ARG A 866 17.33 -50.57 4.32
N GLU A 867 17.47 -49.31 3.91
CA GLU A 867 16.36 -48.49 3.40
C GLU A 867 16.12 -48.74 1.90
N ARG A 868 17.18 -49.03 1.14
CA ARG A 868 17.05 -49.58 -0.23
C ARG A 868 16.28 -50.90 -0.25
N LEU A 869 16.37 -51.71 0.82
CA LEU A 869 15.57 -52.94 0.99
C LEU A 869 14.11 -52.69 1.41
N ARG A 870 13.79 -51.56 2.04
CA ARG A 870 12.40 -51.19 2.34
C ARG A 870 11.67 -50.66 1.10
N LEU A 871 12.37 -49.96 0.22
CA LEU A 871 11.87 -49.56 -1.10
C LEU A 871 11.57 -50.75 -2.04
N LEU A 872 11.99 -51.98 -1.70
CA LEU A 872 11.67 -53.22 -2.43
C LEU A 872 10.38 -53.93 -1.94
N ARG A 873 9.68 -53.39 -0.93
CA ARG A 873 8.35 -53.88 -0.50
C ARG A 873 7.32 -52.80 -0.76
N GLY A 874 6.92 -52.71 -2.02
CA GLY A 874 6.27 -51.51 -2.57
C GLY A 874 4.79 -51.34 -2.24
N TYR A 875 4.33 -50.13 -2.46
CA TYR A 875 3.00 -49.85 -3.02
C TYR A 875 3.17 -49.06 -4.33
N PHE A 876 2.23 -49.25 -5.25
CA PHE A 876 2.42 -49.00 -6.68
C PHE A 876 2.49 -47.53 -7.09
N VAL A 877 3.34 -47.24 -8.09
CA VAL A 877 3.26 -46.06 -8.96
C VAL A 877 2.74 -46.51 -10.33
N PRO A 878 1.74 -45.84 -10.95
CA PRO A 878 1.34 -46.15 -12.33
C PRO A 878 2.46 -45.78 -13.32
N PRO A 879 2.81 -46.63 -14.30
CA PRO A 879 3.97 -46.40 -15.14
C PRO A 879 3.69 -45.38 -16.25
N GLY A 880 4.43 -44.26 -16.34
CA GLY A 880 4.19 -43.33 -17.45
C GLY A 880 4.88 -41.96 -17.55
N SER A 881 5.98 -41.63 -16.85
CA SER A 881 6.86 -40.52 -17.28
C SER A 881 8.20 -40.50 -16.52
N GLN A 882 9.22 -39.87 -17.11
CA GLN A 882 10.63 -40.19 -16.89
C GLN A 882 11.32 -39.42 -15.74
N LEU A 883 12.28 -40.10 -15.09
CA LEU A 883 13.30 -39.48 -14.25
C LEU A 883 14.22 -38.58 -15.10
N VAL A 884 14.27 -37.28 -14.80
CA VAL A 884 15.31 -36.38 -15.30
C VAL A 884 16.32 -36.13 -14.19
N THR A 885 17.47 -36.78 -14.28
CA THR A 885 18.64 -36.54 -13.42
C THR A 885 19.44 -35.36 -13.94
N VAL A 886 19.57 -34.30 -13.13
CA VAL A 886 20.61 -33.27 -13.33
C VAL A 886 21.69 -33.47 -12.27
N ARG A 887 22.92 -33.73 -12.73
CA ARG A 887 24.10 -33.97 -11.87
C ARG A 887 24.65 -32.65 -11.32
N PRO A 888 25.32 -32.66 -10.15
CA PRO A 888 26.03 -31.49 -9.65
C PRO A 888 27.24 -31.16 -10.54
N GLN A 889 27.51 -29.87 -10.75
CA GLN A 889 28.82 -29.41 -11.20
C GLN A 889 29.64 -28.91 -10.01
N SER A 890 30.90 -29.30 -10.01
CA SER A 890 31.82 -29.26 -8.89
C SER A 890 32.74 -28.04 -8.88
N ALA A 891 33.04 -27.56 -7.68
CA ALA A 891 34.34 -27.04 -7.23
C ALA A 891 35.10 -26.03 -8.11
N ALA A 892 35.10 -24.77 -7.64
CA ALA A 892 36.28 -23.92 -7.55
C ALA A 892 36.13 -23.02 -6.30
#